data_AF-Q2C526-F1
#
_entry.id   AF-Q2C526-F1
#
_cell.length_a   1.000
_cell.length_b   1.000
_cell.length_c   1.000
_cell.angle_alpha   90.00
_cell.angle_beta   90.00
_cell.angle_gamma   90.00
#
_symmetry.space_group_name_H-M   'P 1'
#
loop_
_entity.id
_entity.type
_entity.pdbx_description
1 polymer ?
#
loop_
_entity_poly.entity_id
_entity_poly.type
_entity_poly.pdbx_seq_one_letter_code
_entity_poly.pdbx_strand_id
1 'polypeptide(L)'
;MNKKKTLLLLVIVSLIALWLHFDLGQYLTLEFIKQEQLALQAKIESQLFTAYLSFFVLYIAVTALSLPGAAILTLLGAALFGFWPSLIIISFASTIGATLAFLSSRYILQDWVQQRFGQRLTTINQGIENEGAFYLLTLRLIPVVPFFLINLLMGLTPIKTRTFFFVSQLGMLAGTAIYVNAGTQLSNINSLSEIISFSVLISLVLLGIFPLLAKALINYIKSQKVYSGWQKPTAFDQNLVVIGAGAGGLVSSYIAAAVKAEVTLIERHKMGGDCLNTGCVPSKALIRVAHSAYELQQAQQFGIEAKIGKIDFKAVMARVHNVIKDIEPHDSVERYSKLGVHCVQGDATILSPWEIEVNGKVITTRNIIIATGASPLLPSISGLNTVNPLTSDNLWQLDTLPEKLLILGGGPIGCELAQAFNRLGASVTLVEMAEQLLNREDKDAADLIYQKLTHEGVRVLLKHKAISFVEKGAAQYHHVKLDDLTTEQTIDVEFDQVIVALGRVANTKGFGLERLKLATNPQGTIKVNHYLQTQYPNIYAVGDVAGPFQLTHAAAHQAWYASVNSLFGTFKKFKADYSVLPAVTYTAPELARVGLNEKEAISQNIDYRTYTYPISDLDRAIADNAAEGFVKVLTPPNSDKILGVTIVGHHGGELLAEFTLAMRYKLGLNKILSTIHPYPTMSEATKYTAGVWKQANAPQKLLAIVKRYHQWMRK
;
A
#
# COMPACT_ATOMS: atom_id res chain seq x y z
N MET A 1 22.97 -37.38 -21.04
CA MET A 1 22.90 -35.94 -21.41
C MET A 1 21.59 -35.67 -22.12
N ASN A 2 20.84 -34.62 -21.77
CA ASN A 2 19.51 -34.32 -22.32
C ASN A 2 19.61 -34.03 -23.85
N LYS A 3 18.74 -34.61 -24.69
CA LYS A 3 18.75 -34.44 -26.17
C LYS A 3 18.86 -32.97 -26.62
N LYS A 4 18.28 -32.04 -25.86
CA LYS A 4 18.38 -30.59 -26.12
C LYS A 4 19.80 -30.03 -25.92
N LYS A 5 20.54 -30.54 -24.93
CA LYS A 5 21.95 -30.15 -24.70
C LYS A 5 22.86 -30.67 -25.79
N THR A 6 22.60 -31.87 -26.31
CA THR A 6 23.38 -32.45 -27.42
C THR A 6 23.15 -31.71 -28.73
N LEU A 7 21.90 -31.30 -29.02
CA LEU A 7 21.58 -30.49 -30.19
C LEU A 7 22.22 -29.09 -30.10
N LEU A 8 22.17 -28.45 -28.94
CA LEU A 8 22.81 -27.14 -28.72
C LEU A 8 24.33 -27.24 -28.90
N LEU A 9 24.95 -28.32 -28.39
CA LEU A 9 26.38 -28.56 -28.55
C LEU A 9 26.74 -28.75 -30.04
N LEU A 10 25.95 -29.53 -30.79
CA LEU A 10 26.13 -29.71 -32.23
C LEU A 10 26.00 -28.40 -33.00
N VAL A 11 25.02 -27.55 -32.67
CA VAL A 11 24.87 -26.23 -33.29
C VAL A 11 26.07 -25.34 -32.99
N ILE A 12 26.52 -25.30 -31.73
CA ILE A 12 27.70 -24.51 -31.35
C ILE A 12 28.96 -25.01 -32.07
N VAL A 13 29.17 -26.32 -32.14
CA VAL A 13 30.31 -26.92 -32.83
C VAL A 13 30.23 -26.65 -34.34
N SER A 14 29.06 -26.77 -34.96
CA SER A 14 28.87 -26.41 -36.37
C SER A 14 29.10 -24.93 -36.64
N LEU A 15 28.66 -24.03 -35.74
CA LEU A 15 28.93 -22.60 -35.88
C LEU A 15 30.42 -22.27 -35.75
N ILE A 16 31.12 -22.91 -34.82
CA ILE A 16 32.58 -22.77 -34.67
C ILE A 16 33.30 -23.34 -35.90
N ALA A 17 32.87 -24.50 -36.41
CA ALA A 17 33.43 -25.12 -37.60
C ALA A 17 33.21 -24.24 -38.85
N LEU A 18 32.03 -23.65 -39.02
CA LEU A 18 31.74 -22.68 -40.07
C LEU A 18 32.60 -21.41 -39.91
N TRP A 19 32.76 -20.91 -38.68
CA TRP A 19 33.57 -19.73 -38.40
C TRP A 19 35.05 -19.92 -38.75
N LEU A 20 35.59 -21.11 -38.44
CA LEU A 20 36.95 -21.49 -38.81
C LEU A 20 37.08 -21.79 -40.32
N HIS A 21 36.08 -22.44 -40.92
CA HIS A 21 36.13 -22.85 -42.34
C HIS A 21 36.04 -21.67 -43.31
N PHE A 22 35.20 -20.68 -43.00
CA PHE A 22 35.07 -19.45 -43.80
C PHE A 22 36.06 -18.35 -43.39
N ASP A 23 37.00 -18.67 -42.49
CA ASP A 23 37.98 -17.74 -41.93
C ASP A 23 37.36 -16.39 -41.57
N LEU A 24 36.22 -16.44 -40.88
CA LEU A 24 35.44 -15.24 -40.57
C LEU A 24 36.16 -14.30 -39.59
N GLY A 25 37.23 -14.78 -38.97
CA GLY A 25 38.13 -13.99 -38.13
C GLY A 25 38.82 -12.85 -38.90
N GLN A 26 39.11 -13.03 -40.19
CA GLN A 26 39.77 -11.99 -41.01
C GLN A 26 38.95 -10.69 -41.09
N TYR A 27 37.62 -10.81 -41.14
CA TYR A 27 36.68 -9.69 -41.20
C TYR A 27 36.50 -8.97 -39.85
N LEU A 28 36.97 -9.58 -38.76
CA LEU A 28 36.91 -9.04 -37.40
C LEU A 28 38.25 -8.45 -36.93
N THR A 29 39.27 -8.45 -37.80
CA THR A 29 40.55 -7.81 -37.50
C THR A 29 40.40 -6.29 -37.48
N LEU A 30 41.12 -5.62 -36.57
CA LEU A 30 41.09 -4.16 -36.44
C LEU A 30 41.53 -3.49 -37.76
N GLU A 31 42.47 -4.10 -38.48
CA GLU A 31 42.97 -3.62 -39.78
C GLU A 31 41.91 -3.69 -40.88
N PHE A 32 41.21 -4.82 -41.02
CA PHE A 32 40.13 -4.95 -42.01
C PHE A 32 38.98 -3.98 -41.73
N ILE A 33 38.57 -3.86 -40.46
CA ILE A 33 37.51 -2.93 -40.06
C ILE A 33 37.90 -1.48 -40.35
N LYS A 34 39.16 -1.08 -40.11
CA LYS A 34 39.66 0.25 -40.46
C LYS A 34 39.76 0.49 -41.96
N GLN A 35 40.19 -0.51 -42.72
CA GLN A 35 40.29 -0.41 -44.18
C GLN A 35 38.91 -0.19 -44.81
N GLU A 36 37.90 -0.96 -44.39
CA GLU A 36 36.51 -0.79 -44.84
C GLU A 36 35.89 0.53 -44.33
N GLN A 37 36.23 0.95 -43.10
CA GLN A 37 35.80 2.26 -42.58
C GLN A 37 36.34 3.41 -43.45
N LEU A 38 37.62 3.39 -43.82
CA LEU A 38 38.24 4.40 -44.68
C LEU A 38 37.65 4.40 -46.09
N ALA A 39 37.40 3.21 -46.66
CA ALA A 39 36.74 3.07 -47.97
C ALA A 39 35.30 3.61 -47.94
N LEU A 40 34.56 3.34 -46.85
CA LEU A 40 33.21 3.85 -46.64
C LEU A 40 33.21 5.37 -46.41
N GLN A 41 34.20 5.90 -45.69
CA GLN A 41 34.35 7.32 -45.41
C GLN A 41 34.65 8.13 -46.68
N ALA A 42 35.54 7.63 -47.56
CA ALA A 42 35.78 8.23 -48.88
C ALA A 42 34.51 8.25 -49.76
N LYS A 43 33.68 7.19 -49.66
CA LYS A 43 32.40 7.13 -50.37
C LYS A 43 31.36 8.10 -49.79
N ILE A 44 31.32 8.25 -48.46
CA ILE A 44 30.48 9.23 -47.76
C ILE A 44 30.86 10.65 -48.15
N GLU A 45 32.15 10.98 -48.24
CA GLU A 45 32.63 12.31 -48.62
C GLU A 45 32.23 12.69 -50.05
N SER A 46 32.21 11.73 -50.98
CA SER A 46 31.77 11.96 -52.36
C SER A 46 30.24 12.17 -52.53
N GLN A 47 29.42 11.70 -51.57
CA GLN A 47 27.95 11.73 -51.63
C GLN A 47 27.31 12.02 -50.26
N LEU A 48 27.77 13.09 -49.62
CA LEU A 48 27.47 13.39 -48.21
C LEU A 48 25.97 13.52 -47.89
N PHE A 49 25.20 14.18 -48.77
CA PHE A 49 23.76 14.33 -48.60
C PHE A 49 23.02 12.98 -48.66
N THR A 50 23.36 12.15 -49.64
CA THR A 50 22.76 10.81 -49.81
C THR A 50 23.11 9.92 -48.61
N ALA A 51 24.36 9.96 -48.14
CA ALA A 51 24.78 9.20 -46.97
C ALA A 51 24.01 9.60 -45.70
N TYR A 52 23.84 10.91 -45.44
CA TYR A 52 23.04 11.40 -44.32
C TYR A 52 21.58 11.02 -44.43
N LEU A 53 20.97 11.18 -45.61
CA LEU A 53 19.56 10.86 -45.82
C LEU A 53 19.30 9.35 -45.66
N SER A 54 20.13 8.50 -46.27
CA SER A 54 20.03 7.05 -46.15
C SER A 54 20.19 6.59 -44.70
N PHE A 55 21.16 7.14 -43.98
CA PHE A 55 21.36 6.83 -42.57
C PHE A 55 20.19 7.32 -41.70
N PHE A 56 19.68 8.53 -41.95
CA PHE A 56 18.51 9.08 -41.25
C PHE A 56 17.26 8.20 -41.42
N VAL A 57 16.96 7.78 -42.65
CA VAL A 57 15.82 6.90 -42.96
C VAL A 57 16.00 5.51 -42.33
N LEU A 58 17.21 4.94 -42.44
CA LEU A 58 17.52 3.66 -41.79
C LEU A 58 17.33 3.73 -40.27
N TYR A 59 17.81 4.80 -39.64
CA TYR A 59 17.69 5.00 -38.21
C TYR A 59 16.23 5.15 -37.77
N ILE A 60 15.42 5.91 -38.52
CA ILE A 60 13.98 6.01 -38.29
C ILE A 60 13.34 4.63 -38.38
N ALA A 61 13.63 3.85 -39.42
CA ALA A 61 13.04 2.53 -39.62
C ALA A 61 13.38 1.57 -38.46
N VAL A 62 14.66 1.48 -38.09
CA VAL A 62 15.13 0.64 -36.96
C VAL A 62 14.44 1.03 -35.65
N THR A 63 14.31 2.33 -35.39
CA THR A 63 13.69 2.84 -34.16
C THR A 63 12.17 2.67 -34.16
N ALA A 64 11.50 2.90 -35.30
CA ALA A 64 10.05 2.73 -35.48
C ALA A 64 9.61 1.27 -35.34
N LEU A 65 10.41 0.35 -35.89
CA LEU A 65 10.23 -1.09 -35.75
C LEU A 65 10.63 -1.60 -34.35
N SER A 66 11.11 -0.72 -33.47
CA SER A 66 11.53 -1.05 -32.10
C SER A 66 12.57 -2.18 -32.04
N LEU A 67 13.45 -2.25 -33.05
CA LEU A 67 14.47 -3.30 -33.15
C LEU A 67 15.60 -3.06 -32.12
N PRO A 68 16.07 -4.10 -31.41
CA PRO A 68 17.23 -3.99 -30.54
C PRO A 68 18.48 -3.77 -31.41
N GLY A 69 19.04 -2.56 -31.39
CA GLY A 69 20.19 -2.21 -32.22
C GLY A 69 20.47 -0.72 -32.38
N ALA A 70 19.55 0.17 -31.97
CA ALA A 70 19.72 1.62 -32.08
C ALA A 70 21.01 2.16 -31.42
N ALA A 71 21.46 1.56 -30.32
CA ALA A 71 22.73 1.94 -29.67
C ALA A 71 23.95 1.63 -30.55
N ILE A 72 23.96 0.48 -31.23
CA ILE A 72 25.01 0.10 -32.17
C ILE A 72 24.99 1.05 -33.37
N LEU A 73 23.80 1.33 -33.89
CA LEU A 73 23.65 2.27 -35.01
C LEU A 73 24.07 3.69 -34.62
N THR A 74 23.86 4.11 -33.37
CA THR A 74 24.32 5.40 -32.84
C THR A 74 25.85 5.49 -32.81
N LEU A 75 26.51 4.43 -32.32
CA LEU A 75 27.98 4.34 -32.30
C LEU A 75 28.56 4.33 -33.72
N LEU A 76 27.95 3.57 -34.62
CA LEU A 76 28.34 3.51 -36.04
C LEU A 76 28.17 4.86 -36.73
N GLY A 77 27.03 5.54 -36.53
CA GLY A 77 26.82 6.87 -37.09
C GLY A 77 27.90 7.85 -36.62
N ALA A 78 28.20 7.84 -35.32
CA ALA A 78 29.24 8.68 -34.73
C ALA A 78 30.66 8.40 -35.24
N ALA A 79 30.96 7.13 -35.55
CA ALA A 79 32.22 6.70 -36.14
C ALA A 79 32.34 7.08 -37.63
N LEU A 80 31.22 7.20 -38.35
CA LEU A 80 31.18 7.50 -39.77
C LEU A 80 31.07 9.00 -40.09
N PHE A 81 30.33 9.76 -39.28
CA PHE A 81 29.99 11.16 -39.57
C PHE A 81 30.54 12.15 -38.55
N GLY A 82 31.25 11.67 -37.53
CA GLY A 82 31.78 12.48 -36.43
C GLY A 82 30.69 13.01 -35.49
N PHE A 83 31.09 13.79 -34.48
CA PHE A 83 30.22 14.13 -33.35
C PHE A 83 29.01 14.99 -33.74
N TRP A 84 29.23 16.19 -34.29
CA TRP A 84 28.16 17.18 -34.51
C TRP A 84 27.11 16.74 -35.54
N PRO A 85 27.48 16.22 -36.74
CA PRO A 85 26.50 15.75 -37.71
C PRO A 85 25.68 14.57 -37.17
N SER A 86 26.36 13.62 -36.52
CA SER A 86 25.70 12.46 -35.92
C SER A 86 24.73 12.85 -34.81
N LEU A 87 25.11 13.78 -33.93
CA LEU A 87 24.25 14.24 -32.84
C LEU A 87 22.93 14.80 -33.38
N ILE A 88 22.98 15.65 -34.42
CA ILE A 88 21.79 16.24 -35.02
C ILE A 88 20.95 15.15 -35.72
N ILE A 89 21.56 14.39 -36.64
CA ILE A 89 20.87 13.38 -37.46
C ILE A 89 20.21 12.33 -36.55
N ILE A 90 20.96 11.77 -35.61
CA ILE A 90 20.48 10.72 -34.71
C ILE A 90 19.46 11.27 -33.72
N SER A 91 19.63 12.49 -33.19
CA SER A 91 18.65 13.06 -32.26
C SER A 91 17.28 13.20 -32.93
N PHE A 92 17.20 13.73 -34.14
CA PHE A 92 15.91 13.87 -34.83
C PHE A 92 15.37 12.54 -35.37
N ALA A 93 16.23 11.70 -35.96
CA ALA A 93 15.82 10.39 -36.47
C ALA A 93 15.27 9.49 -35.36
N SER A 94 15.94 9.47 -34.21
CA SER A 94 15.52 8.68 -33.04
C SER A 94 14.18 9.14 -32.48
N THR A 95 13.95 10.46 -32.35
CA THR A 95 12.67 10.99 -31.86
C THR A 95 11.52 10.73 -32.83
N ILE A 96 11.76 10.86 -34.15
CA ILE A 96 10.75 10.56 -35.17
C ILE A 96 10.41 9.07 -35.13
N GLY A 97 11.42 8.20 -35.18
CA GLY A 97 11.22 6.75 -35.10
C GLY A 97 10.55 6.32 -33.80
N ALA A 98 10.95 6.90 -32.66
CA ALA A 98 10.31 6.64 -31.37
C ALA A 98 8.84 7.05 -31.37
N THR A 99 8.50 8.16 -32.04
CA THR A 99 7.13 8.64 -32.19
C THR A 99 6.31 7.71 -33.07
N LEU A 100 6.88 7.16 -34.15
CA LEU A 100 6.23 6.16 -34.98
C LEU A 100 5.98 4.85 -34.22
N ALA A 101 6.96 4.37 -33.44
CA ALA A 101 6.78 3.21 -32.56
C ALA A 101 5.68 3.43 -31.52
N PHE A 102 5.65 4.62 -30.92
CA PHE A 102 4.59 5.05 -29.99
C PHE A 102 3.21 5.04 -30.64
N LEU A 103 3.08 5.59 -31.85
CA LEU A 103 1.81 5.63 -32.60
C LEU A 103 1.38 4.22 -33.03
N SER A 104 2.32 3.38 -33.47
CA SER A 104 2.06 1.98 -33.78
C SER A 104 1.54 1.22 -32.56
N SER A 105 2.15 1.40 -31.39
CA SER A 105 1.64 0.81 -30.15
C SER A 105 0.26 1.33 -29.75
N ARG A 106 -0.04 2.60 -30.04
CA ARG A 106 -1.31 3.24 -29.68
C ARG A 106 -2.48 2.77 -30.57
N TYR A 107 -2.24 2.63 -31.87
CA TYR A 107 -3.32 2.43 -32.84
C TYR A 107 -3.34 1.05 -33.50
N ILE A 108 -2.21 0.32 -33.49
CA ILE A 108 -2.07 -0.94 -34.25
C ILE A 108 -1.83 -2.13 -33.32
N LEU A 109 -0.96 -1.98 -32.31
CA LEU A 109 -0.49 -3.10 -31.47
C LEU A 109 -1.00 -3.04 -30.03
N GLN A 110 -2.07 -2.27 -29.76
CA GLN A 110 -2.54 -1.99 -28.41
C GLN A 110 -2.77 -3.28 -27.59
N ASP A 111 -3.57 -4.22 -28.11
CA ASP A 111 -3.93 -5.45 -27.41
C ASP A 111 -2.73 -6.36 -27.13
N TRP A 112 -1.82 -6.47 -28.10
CA TRP A 112 -0.61 -7.29 -27.95
C TRP A 112 0.34 -6.72 -26.89
N VAL A 113 0.58 -5.40 -26.90
CA VAL A 113 1.44 -4.75 -25.90
C VAL A 113 0.78 -4.82 -24.52
N GLN A 114 -0.54 -4.63 -24.44
CA GLN A 114 -1.32 -4.73 -23.20
C GLN A 114 -1.23 -6.13 -22.59
N GLN A 115 -1.42 -7.19 -23.39
CA GLN A 115 -1.34 -8.57 -22.91
C GLN A 115 0.05 -8.93 -22.39
N ARG A 116 1.11 -8.42 -23.05
CA ARG A 116 2.49 -8.76 -22.70
C ARG A 116 3.06 -7.93 -21.53
N PHE A 117 2.61 -6.70 -21.35
CA PHE A 117 3.20 -5.75 -20.39
C PHE A 117 2.20 -5.12 -19.40
N GLY A 118 0.92 -5.52 -19.41
CA GLY A 118 -0.17 -4.89 -18.65
C GLY A 118 0.08 -4.71 -17.15
N GLN A 119 0.67 -5.70 -16.48
CA GLN A 119 1.01 -5.60 -15.04
C GLN A 119 2.02 -4.48 -14.72
N ARG A 120 2.92 -4.13 -15.66
CA ARG A 120 3.88 -3.02 -15.48
C ARG A 120 3.30 -1.67 -15.88
N LEU A 121 2.17 -1.68 -16.60
CA LEU A 121 1.52 -0.48 -17.12
C LEU A 121 0.87 0.35 -16.01
N THR A 122 0.33 -0.28 -14.98
CA THR A 122 -0.35 0.40 -13.85
C THR A 122 0.58 1.36 -13.13
N THR A 123 1.81 0.95 -12.82
CA THR A 123 2.83 1.81 -12.20
C THR A 123 3.23 2.97 -13.11
N ILE A 124 3.30 2.72 -14.42
CA ILE A 124 3.68 3.73 -15.42
C ILE A 124 2.57 4.75 -15.63
N ASN A 125 1.31 4.31 -15.73
CA ASN A 125 0.13 5.17 -15.83
C ASN A 125 0.01 6.07 -14.62
N GLN A 126 0.12 5.52 -13.41
CA GLN A 126 0.14 6.33 -12.18
C GLN A 126 1.29 7.34 -12.18
N GLY A 127 2.47 6.97 -12.70
CA GLY A 127 3.60 7.89 -12.86
C GLY A 127 3.28 9.07 -13.78
N ILE A 128 2.64 8.81 -14.93
CA ILE A 128 2.26 9.86 -15.90
C ILE A 128 1.09 10.70 -15.40
N GLU A 129 0.11 10.12 -14.73
CA GLU A 129 -0.98 10.89 -14.12
C GLU A 129 -0.45 11.86 -13.05
N ASN A 130 0.55 11.44 -12.27
CA ASN A 130 1.12 12.27 -11.22
C ASN A 130 2.16 13.29 -11.73
N GLU A 131 2.98 12.95 -12.73
CA GLU A 131 4.14 13.76 -13.15
C GLU A 131 4.12 14.19 -14.63
N GLY A 132 3.19 13.70 -15.43
CA GLY A 132 2.99 14.07 -16.84
C GLY A 132 4.26 13.92 -17.69
N ALA A 133 4.59 15.00 -18.42
CA ALA A 133 5.79 15.11 -19.26
C ALA A 133 7.10 14.79 -18.50
N PHE A 134 7.17 15.10 -17.20
CA PHE A 134 8.39 14.89 -16.41
C PHE A 134 8.65 13.41 -16.12
N TYR A 135 7.60 12.58 -16.05
CA TYR A 135 7.76 11.15 -15.88
C TYR A 135 8.50 10.54 -17.07
N LEU A 136 8.06 10.88 -18.28
CA LEU A 136 8.71 10.47 -19.53
C LEU A 136 10.16 10.96 -19.59
N LEU A 137 10.41 12.23 -19.25
CA LEU A 137 11.78 12.77 -19.19
C LEU A 137 12.66 11.95 -18.24
N THR A 138 12.16 11.62 -17.06
CA THR A 138 12.87 10.82 -16.06
C THR A 138 13.15 9.40 -16.57
N LEU A 139 12.18 8.76 -17.22
CA LEU A 139 12.37 7.43 -17.82
C LEU A 139 13.42 7.44 -18.93
N ARG A 140 13.47 8.50 -19.76
CA ARG A 140 14.47 8.66 -20.82
C ARG A 140 15.88 8.86 -20.29
N LEU A 141 15.98 9.44 -19.09
CA LEU A 141 17.26 9.61 -18.43
C LEU A 141 17.74 8.27 -17.85
N ILE A 142 16.88 7.42 -17.28
CA ILE A 142 17.30 6.16 -16.63
C ILE A 142 17.85 5.14 -17.64
N PRO A 143 19.14 4.75 -17.56
CA PRO A 143 19.80 3.94 -18.59
C PRO A 143 19.44 2.45 -18.52
N VAL A 144 18.80 2.01 -17.43
CA VAL A 144 18.42 0.61 -17.18
C VAL A 144 17.19 0.18 -18.00
N VAL A 145 16.34 1.12 -18.42
CA VAL A 145 15.11 0.80 -19.15
C VAL A 145 15.37 0.87 -20.65
N PRO A 146 15.16 -0.21 -21.44
CA PRO A 146 15.40 -0.17 -22.87
C PRO A 146 14.51 0.88 -23.58
N PHE A 147 15.11 1.74 -24.41
CA PHE A 147 14.40 2.85 -25.05
C PHE A 147 13.22 2.40 -25.93
N PHE A 148 13.35 1.27 -26.63
CA PHE A 148 12.26 0.71 -27.44
C PHE A 148 11.04 0.37 -26.58
N LEU A 149 11.27 -0.12 -25.36
CA LEU A 149 10.21 -0.48 -24.42
C LEU A 149 9.49 0.78 -23.93
N ILE A 150 10.21 1.88 -23.68
CA ILE A 150 9.59 3.17 -23.33
C ILE A 150 8.67 3.63 -24.47
N ASN A 151 9.10 3.55 -25.73
CA ASN A 151 8.31 4.01 -26.88
C ASN A 151 6.95 3.30 -26.96
N LEU A 152 6.97 1.96 -26.85
CA LEU A 152 5.77 1.13 -26.90
C LEU A 152 4.86 1.39 -25.69
N LEU A 153 5.40 1.32 -24.47
CA LEU A 153 4.60 1.48 -23.25
C LEU A 153 3.93 2.86 -23.17
N MET A 154 4.62 3.93 -23.58
CA MET A 154 4.04 5.27 -23.59
C MET A 154 2.85 5.39 -24.55
N GLY A 155 2.80 4.59 -25.63
CA GLY A 155 1.68 4.59 -26.58
C GLY A 155 0.34 4.21 -25.93
N LEU A 156 0.39 3.41 -24.87
CA LEU A 156 -0.76 2.95 -24.09
C LEU A 156 -1.20 3.93 -22.98
N THR A 157 -0.45 5.01 -22.78
CA THR A 157 -0.68 6.00 -21.71
C THR A 157 -1.48 7.20 -22.24
N PRO A 158 -2.10 8.02 -21.37
CA PRO A 158 -2.85 9.22 -21.79
C PRO A 158 -1.98 10.40 -22.29
N ILE A 159 -0.64 10.24 -22.40
CA ILE A 159 0.23 11.32 -22.84
C ILE A 159 -0.05 11.75 -24.28
N LYS A 160 -0.08 13.07 -24.52
CA LYS A 160 -0.27 13.63 -25.88
C LYS A 160 0.95 13.37 -26.75
N THR A 161 0.74 13.02 -28.03
CA THR A 161 1.82 12.73 -29.00
C THR A 161 2.82 13.89 -29.11
N ARG A 162 2.33 15.13 -29.14
CA ARG A 162 3.19 16.33 -29.17
C ARG A 162 4.10 16.42 -27.94
N THR A 163 3.55 16.16 -26.75
CA THR A 163 4.32 16.12 -25.50
C THR A 163 5.37 15.01 -25.55
N PHE A 164 4.99 13.81 -26.01
CA PHE A 164 5.92 12.71 -26.17
C PHE A 164 7.10 13.06 -27.09
N PHE A 165 6.84 13.70 -28.23
CA PHE A 165 7.86 14.11 -29.20
C PHE A 165 8.86 15.09 -28.58
N PHE A 166 8.39 16.24 -28.07
CA PHE A 166 9.30 17.28 -27.55
C PHE A 166 10.07 16.83 -26.31
N VAL A 167 9.41 16.08 -25.41
CA VAL A 167 10.08 15.54 -24.22
C VAL A 167 11.11 14.48 -24.60
N SER A 168 10.82 13.62 -25.59
CA SER A 168 11.79 12.63 -26.06
C SER A 168 12.97 13.30 -26.76
N GLN A 169 12.72 14.33 -27.58
CA GLN A 169 13.79 15.11 -28.22
C GLN A 169 14.74 15.71 -27.18
N LEU A 170 14.19 16.39 -26.18
CA LEU A 170 14.97 17.00 -25.11
C LEU A 170 15.68 15.95 -24.25
N GLY A 171 14.95 14.91 -23.82
CA GLY A 171 15.43 13.91 -22.88
C GLY A 171 16.46 12.95 -23.46
N MET A 172 16.39 12.67 -24.77
CA MET A 172 17.35 11.80 -25.44
C MET A 172 18.60 12.55 -25.88
N LEU A 173 18.55 13.86 -26.11
CA LEU A 173 19.68 14.64 -26.64
C LEU A 173 20.97 14.45 -25.84
N ALA A 174 20.88 14.54 -24.50
CA ALA A 174 22.05 14.37 -23.63
C ALA A 174 22.60 12.93 -23.67
N GLY A 175 21.72 11.92 -23.67
CA GLY A 175 22.14 10.52 -23.82
C GLY A 175 22.77 10.25 -25.19
N THR A 176 22.15 10.76 -26.25
CA THR A 176 22.66 10.69 -27.63
C THR A 176 24.04 11.35 -27.72
N ALA A 177 24.24 12.51 -27.11
CA ALA A 177 25.56 13.17 -27.08
C ALA A 177 26.62 12.27 -26.42
N ILE A 178 26.31 11.59 -25.32
CA ILE A 178 27.27 10.68 -24.68
C ILE A 178 27.58 9.47 -25.57
N TYR A 179 26.58 8.83 -26.17
CA TYR A 179 26.78 7.71 -27.08
C TYR A 179 27.53 8.11 -28.35
N VAL A 180 27.21 9.28 -28.91
CA VAL A 180 27.90 9.80 -30.08
C VAL A 180 29.34 10.14 -29.74
N ASN A 181 29.61 10.77 -28.60
CA ASN A 181 30.99 10.99 -28.13
C ASN A 181 31.76 9.67 -27.97
N ALA A 182 31.14 8.65 -27.37
CA ALA A 182 31.75 7.34 -27.23
C ALA A 182 32.06 6.69 -28.60
N GLY A 183 31.16 6.79 -29.57
CA GLY A 183 31.36 6.26 -30.93
C GLY A 183 32.44 7.01 -31.71
N THR A 184 32.50 8.34 -31.61
CA THR A 184 33.57 9.15 -32.22
C THR A 184 34.93 8.90 -31.56
N GLN A 185 34.97 8.53 -30.28
CA GLN A 185 36.21 8.07 -29.65
C GLN A 185 36.60 6.67 -30.12
N LEU A 186 35.62 5.77 -30.29
CA LEU A 186 35.84 4.40 -30.74
C LEU A 186 36.45 4.34 -32.16
N SER A 187 36.08 5.28 -33.04
CA SER A 187 36.66 5.39 -34.40
C SER A 187 38.13 5.83 -34.41
N ASN A 188 38.62 6.43 -33.33
CA ASN A 188 39.98 6.96 -33.25
C ASN A 188 40.96 6.00 -32.56
N ILE A 189 40.50 4.79 -32.19
CA ILE A 189 41.30 3.80 -31.45
C ILE A 189 42.31 3.14 -32.39
N ASN A 190 43.60 3.22 -32.05
CA ASN A 190 44.70 2.62 -32.81
C ASN A 190 45.17 1.28 -32.23
N SER A 191 44.79 0.95 -31.00
CA SER A 191 45.13 -0.32 -30.34
C SER A 191 44.02 -0.82 -29.41
N LEU A 192 43.92 -2.15 -29.22
CA LEU A 192 42.95 -2.75 -28.27
C LEU A 192 43.16 -2.29 -26.81
N SER A 193 44.34 -1.77 -26.47
CA SER A 193 44.66 -1.21 -25.15
C SER A 193 44.05 0.18 -24.89
N GLU A 194 43.73 0.94 -25.94
CA GLU A 194 43.09 2.27 -25.86
C GLU A 194 41.57 2.22 -25.65
N ILE A 195 40.96 1.03 -25.79
CA ILE A 195 39.54 0.78 -25.46
C ILE A 195 39.28 1.03 -23.97
N ILE A 196 40.31 0.91 -23.11
CA ILE A 196 40.27 1.22 -21.67
C ILE A 196 40.95 2.58 -21.40
N SER A 197 40.85 3.53 -22.33
CA SER A 197 41.34 4.89 -22.09
C SER A 197 40.50 5.58 -20.99
N PHE A 198 41.15 6.44 -20.20
CA PHE A 198 40.54 7.19 -19.12
C PHE A 198 39.32 8.02 -19.59
N SER A 199 39.33 8.52 -20.83
CA SER A 199 38.22 9.27 -21.43
C SER A 199 36.99 8.40 -21.74
N VAL A 200 37.19 7.17 -22.21
CA VAL A 200 36.11 6.20 -22.45
C VAL A 200 35.50 5.76 -21.12
N LEU A 201 36.33 5.47 -20.12
CA LEU A 201 35.87 5.14 -18.77
C LEU A 201 35.06 6.28 -18.14
N ILE A 202 35.51 7.54 -18.25
CA ILE A 202 34.74 8.71 -17.80
C ILE A 202 33.41 8.81 -18.55
N SER A 203 33.40 8.62 -19.87
CA SER A 203 32.17 8.70 -20.66
C SER A 203 31.16 7.62 -20.26
N LEU A 204 31.63 6.40 -19.94
CA LEU A 204 30.80 5.30 -19.44
C LEU A 204 30.30 5.55 -18.01
N VAL A 205 31.12 6.12 -17.13
CA VAL A 205 30.73 6.52 -15.77
C VAL A 205 29.71 7.66 -15.82
N LEU A 206 29.93 8.67 -16.66
CA LEU A 206 28.99 9.77 -16.89
C LEU A 206 27.67 9.25 -17.47
N LEU A 207 27.68 8.27 -18.37
CA LEU A 207 26.47 7.61 -18.87
C LEU A 207 25.64 6.97 -17.74
N GLY A 208 26.30 6.43 -16.71
CA GLY A 208 25.64 5.88 -15.52
C GLY A 208 25.15 6.92 -14.51
N ILE A 209 25.96 7.97 -14.27
CA ILE A 209 25.71 8.96 -13.19
C ILE A 209 24.81 10.11 -13.64
N PHE A 210 24.96 10.60 -14.89
CA PHE A 210 24.20 11.74 -15.41
C PHE A 210 22.68 11.61 -15.22
N PRO A 211 22.06 10.44 -15.49
CA PRO A 211 20.65 10.21 -15.22
C PRO A 211 20.20 10.44 -13.78
N LEU A 212 21.03 9.99 -12.83
CA LEU A 212 20.75 10.12 -11.40
C LEU A 212 20.87 11.58 -10.97
N LEU A 213 21.87 12.30 -11.46
CA LEU A 213 22.07 13.73 -11.20
C LEU A 213 20.94 14.57 -11.81
N ALA A 214 20.58 14.32 -13.07
CA ALA A 214 19.49 15.03 -13.74
C ALA A 214 18.15 14.81 -13.01
N LYS A 215 17.86 13.58 -12.59
CA LYS A 215 16.68 13.27 -11.77
C LYS A 215 16.72 13.98 -10.42
N ALA A 216 17.86 13.97 -9.73
CA ALA A 216 18.04 14.65 -8.45
C ALA A 216 17.83 16.16 -8.58
N LEU A 217 18.39 16.77 -9.63
CA LEU A 217 18.25 18.20 -9.92
C LEU A 217 16.80 18.58 -10.22
N ILE A 218 16.09 17.81 -11.05
CA ILE A 218 14.68 18.08 -11.36
C ILE A 218 13.83 17.99 -10.07
N ASN A 219 14.06 16.97 -9.26
CA ASN A 219 13.36 16.82 -7.99
C ASN A 219 13.67 17.97 -7.03
N TYR A 220 14.92 18.43 -6.99
CA TYR A 220 15.33 19.59 -6.21
C TYR A 220 14.60 20.86 -6.68
N ILE A 221 14.61 21.16 -7.98
CA ILE A 221 13.91 22.34 -8.54
C ILE A 221 12.41 22.30 -8.23
N LYS A 222 11.75 21.13 -8.41
CA LYS A 222 10.34 20.95 -8.04
C LYS A 222 10.10 21.21 -6.56
N SER A 223 10.98 20.68 -5.70
CA SER A 223 10.90 20.86 -4.26
C SER A 223 11.11 22.32 -3.82
N GLN A 224 11.87 23.11 -4.57
CA GLN A 224 12.04 24.54 -4.28
C GLN A 224 10.86 25.36 -4.79
N LYS A 225 10.26 24.99 -5.93
CA LYS A 225 9.13 25.73 -6.51
C LYS A 225 7.91 25.77 -5.59
N VAL A 226 7.64 24.70 -4.83
CA VAL A 226 6.51 24.68 -3.87
C VAL A 226 6.70 25.69 -2.73
N TYR A 227 7.94 26.09 -2.43
CA TYR A 227 8.26 27.12 -1.44
C TYR A 227 8.20 28.54 -1.99
N SER A 228 7.96 28.72 -3.29
CA SER A 228 7.81 30.05 -3.91
C SER A 228 6.67 30.83 -3.23
N GLY A 229 6.96 32.03 -2.76
CA GLY A 229 6.01 32.89 -2.03
C GLY A 229 6.01 32.72 -0.51
N TRP A 230 6.83 31.80 0.02
CA TRP A 230 7.05 31.64 1.46
C TRP A 230 8.41 32.18 1.88
N GLN A 231 8.48 32.82 3.04
CA GLN A 231 9.73 33.23 3.64
C GLN A 231 10.21 32.14 4.59
N LYS A 232 11.41 31.62 4.36
CA LYS A 232 12.01 30.60 5.22
C LYS A 232 12.70 31.29 6.41
N PRO A 233 12.40 30.88 7.66
CA PRO A 233 13.13 31.37 8.84
C PRO A 233 14.65 31.10 8.75
N THR A 234 15.46 31.98 9.33
CA THR A 234 16.92 31.84 9.39
C THR A 234 17.36 30.78 10.41
N ALA A 235 16.58 30.61 11.47
CA ALA A 235 16.72 29.59 12.50
C ALA A 235 15.36 28.96 12.80
N PHE A 236 15.37 27.79 13.44
CA PHE A 236 14.15 27.09 13.85
C PHE A 236 14.19 26.85 15.35
N ASP A 237 13.07 27.10 16.02
CA ASP A 237 12.88 26.79 17.44
C ASP A 237 12.86 25.27 17.66
N GLN A 238 12.33 24.52 16.69
CA GLN A 238 12.11 23.08 16.79
C GLN A 238 12.65 22.34 15.55
N ASN A 239 13.10 21.10 15.74
CA ASN A 239 13.40 20.21 14.62
C ASN A 239 12.13 19.60 14.02
N LEU A 240 11.13 19.36 14.87
CA LEU A 240 9.86 18.76 14.50
C LEU A 240 8.72 19.35 15.34
N VAL A 241 7.62 19.69 14.68
CA VAL A 241 6.34 19.92 15.36
C VAL A 241 5.36 18.85 14.91
N VAL A 242 4.63 18.28 15.86
CA VAL A 242 3.62 17.26 15.63
C VAL A 242 2.26 17.81 16.05
N ILE A 243 1.28 17.71 15.16
CA ILE A 243 -0.09 18.21 15.40
C ILE A 243 -1.02 17.01 15.60
N GLY A 244 -1.57 16.88 16.80
CA GLY A 244 -2.43 15.77 17.24
C GLY A 244 -1.67 14.75 18.06
N ALA A 245 -2.21 14.37 19.22
CA ALA A 245 -1.65 13.41 20.17
C ALA A 245 -2.42 12.09 20.23
N GLY A 246 -2.93 11.63 19.09
CA GLY A 246 -3.26 10.21 18.88
C GLY A 246 -2.01 9.37 18.64
N ALA A 247 -2.17 8.07 18.40
CA ALA A 247 -1.05 7.13 18.26
C ALA A 247 0.01 7.55 17.23
N GLY A 248 -0.41 8.14 16.09
CA GLY A 248 0.52 8.66 15.09
C GLY A 248 1.40 9.80 15.62
N GLY A 249 0.83 10.74 16.37
CA GLY A 249 1.58 11.89 16.88
C GLY A 249 2.40 11.58 18.14
N LEU A 250 1.84 10.75 19.03
CA LEU A 250 2.54 10.21 20.19
C LEU A 250 3.80 9.43 19.79
N VAL A 251 3.68 8.48 18.86
CA VAL A 251 4.85 7.73 18.37
C VAL A 251 5.84 8.65 17.66
N SER A 252 5.37 9.63 16.88
CA SER A 252 6.27 10.55 16.16
C SER A 252 7.09 11.41 17.11
N SER A 253 6.44 12.00 18.11
CA SER A 253 7.10 12.84 19.11
C SER A 253 8.04 12.05 20.00
N TYR A 254 7.66 10.83 20.40
CA TYR A 254 8.52 9.91 21.13
C TYR A 254 9.81 9.59 20.36
N ILE A 255 9.70 9.23 19.07
CA ILE A 255 10.87 8.91 18.24
C ILE A 255 11.80 10.12 18.11
N ALA A 256 11.24 11.31 17.90
CA ALA A 256 12.03 12.54 17.79
C ALA A 256 12.80 12.86 19.08
N ALA A 257 12.13 12.77 20.24
CA ALA A 257 12.77 12.98 21.52
C ALA A 257 13.83 11.91 21.85
N ALA A 258 13.57 10.65 21.48
CA ALA A 258 14.52 9.55 21.67
C ALA A 258 15.84 9.76 20.92
N VAL A 259 15.80 10.40 19.74
CA VAL A 259 16.99 10.78 18.96
C VAL A 259 17.51 12.18 19.30
N LYS A 260 17.06 12.77 20.42
CA LYS A 260 17.49 14.08 20.93
C LYS A 260 17.19 15.26 19.99
N ALA A 261 16.12 15.15 19.21
CA ALA A 261 15.61 16.27 18.42
C ALA A 261 14.67 17.13 19.28
N GLU A 262 14.76 18.45 19.15
CA GLU A 262 13.80 19.39 19.75
C GLU A 262 12.44 19.19 19.09
N VAL A 263 11.46 18.73 19.88
CA VAL A 263 10.13 18.39 19.38
C VAL A 263 9.02 18.98 20.24
N THR A 264 8.06 19.62 19.57
CA THR A 264 6.83 20.09 20.17
C THR A 264 5.64 19.25 19.68
N LEU A 265 4.85 18.74 20.62
CA LEU A 265 3.59 18.03 20.35
C LEU A 265 2.42 18.93 20.75
N ILE A 266 1.54 19.24 19.80
CA ILE A 266 0.38 20.11 20.02
C ILE A 266 -0.90 19.27 19.99
N GLU A 267 -1.72 19.37 21.04
CA GLU A 267 -3.01 18.67 21.16
C GLU A 267 -4.10 19.63 21.65
N ARG A 268 -5.27 19.63 21.01
CA ARG A 268 -6.38 20.50 21.39
C ARG A 268 -7.26 19.92 22.52
N HIS A 269 -7.32 18.60 22.62
CA HIS A 269 -8.18 17.85 23.53
C HIS A 269 -7.33 17.05 24.53
N LYS A 270 -7.76 15.82 24.84
CA LYS A 270 -7.01 14.89 25.68
C LYS A 270 -5.95 14.15 24.87
N MET A 271 -4.83 13.87 25.52
CA MET A 271 -3.80 12.99 24.98
C MET A 271 -4.33 11.56 24.76
N GLY A 272 -3.67 10.80 23.89
CA GLY A 272 -4.09 9.44 23.51
C GLY A 272 -5.06 9.40 22.32
N GLY A 273 -5.62 10.55 21.94
CA GLY A 273 -6.52 10.69 20.79
C GLY A 273 -7.77 9.81 20.91
N ASP A 274 -8.32 9.43 19.77
CA ASP A 274 -9.52 8.60 19.68
C ASP A 274 -9.30 7.20 20.28
N CYS A 275 -8.18 6.55 20.00
CA CYS A 275 -7.91 5.17 20.42
C CYS A 275 -8.09 4.96 21.93
N LEU A 276 -7.50 5.85 22.74
CA LEU A 276 -7.59 5.81 24.20
C LEU A 276 -8.95 6.28 24.70
N ASN A 277 -9.44 7.42 24.19
CA ASN A 277 -10.54 8.13 24.83
C ASN A 277 -11.93 7.73 24.32
N THR A 278 -12.05 7.43 23.02
CA THR A 278 -13.36 7.28 22.34
C THR A 278 -13.44 6.11 21.35
N GLY A 279 -12.41 5.27 21.29
CA GLY A 279 -12.26 4.26 20.26
C GLY A 279 -11.96 2.87 20.80
N CYS A 280 -10.71 2.43 20.63
CA CYS A 280 -10.33 1.04 20.86
C CYS A 280 -10.42 0.63 22.33
N VAL A 281 -9.86 1.42 23.25
CA VAL A 281 -9.84 1.11 24.67
C VAL A 281 -11.26 0.97 25.24
N PRO A 282 -12.16 1.97 25.09
CA PRO A 282 -13.50 1.85 25.64
C PRO A 282 -14.32 0.72 24.99
N SER A 283 -14.22 0.53 23.67
CA SER A 283 -14.89 -0.56 22.98
C SER A 283 -14.46 -1.93 23.53
N LYS A 284 -13.16 -2.15 23.69
CA LYS A 284 -12.61 -3.45 24.13
C LYS A 284 -12.93 -3.70 25.61
N ALA A 285 -12.97 -2.64 26.42
CA ALA A 285 -13.43 -2.70 27.80
C ALA A 285 -14.92 -3.12 27.90
N LEU A 286 -15.79 -2.58 27.03
CA LEU A 286 -17.22 -2.94 26.95
C LEU A 286 -17.41 -4.38 26.44
N ILE A 287 -16.74 -4.74 25.34
CA ILE A 287 -16.79 -6.09 24.74
C ILE A 287 -16.41 -7.15 25.77
N ARG A 288 -15.38 -6.91 26.60
CA ARG A 288 -15.01 -7.89 27.65
C ARG A 288 -16.14 -8.14 28.65
N VAL A 289 -16.86 -7.10 29.06
CA VAL A 289 -18.00 -7.23 29.98
C VAL A 289 -19.16 -7.96 29.29
N ALA A 290 -19.46 -7.59 28.05
CA ALA A 290 -20.47 -8.26 27.24
C ALA A 290 -20.15 -9.75 27.04
N HIS A 291 -18.87 -10.09 26.84
CA HIS A 291 -18.42 -11.49 26.77
C HIS A 291 -18.66 -12.22 28.09
N SER A 292 -18.35 -11.62 29.24
CA SER A 292 -18.64 -12.22 30.55
C SER A 292 -20.13 -12.44 30.79
N ALA A 293 -20.99 -11.50 30.37
CA ALA A 293 -22.44 -11.68 30.44
C ALA A 293 -22.90 -12.87 29.61
N TYR A 294 -22.36 -13.01 28.40
CA TYR A 294 -22.64 -14.14 27.52
C TYR A 294 -22.11 -15.48 28.09
N GLU A 295 -20.88 -15.52 28.63
CA GLU A 295 -20.31 -16.71 29.28
C GLU A 295 -21.20 -17.21 30.43
N LEU A 296 -21.73 -16.28 31.23
CA LEU A 296 -22.66 -16.60 32.32
C LEU A 296 -24.01 -17.11 31.82
N GLN A 297 -24.55 -16.55 30.73
CA GLN A 297 -25.78 -17.06 30.09
C GLN A 297 -25.58 -18.49 29.57
N GLN A 298 -24.39 -18.79 29.07
CA GLN A 298 -24.04 -20.10 28.54
C GLN A 298 -23.54 -21.08 29.61
N ALA A 299 -23.45 -20.69 30.89
CA ALA A 299 -22.80 -21.48 31.94
C ALA A 299 -23.37 -22.91 32.11
N GLN A 300 -24.65 -23.10 31.80
CA GLN A 300 -25.32 -24.40 31.87
C GLN A 300 -24.67 -25.44 30.95
N GLN A 301 -24.06 -25.03 29.83
CA GLN A 301 -23.34 -25.94 28.92
C GLN A 301 -22.10 -26.58 29.59
N PHE A 302 -21.59 -25.94 30.65
CA PHE A 302 -20.48 -26.44 31.47
C PHE A 302 -20.97 -27.14 32.74
N GLY A 303 -22.28 -27.39 32.88
CA GLY A 303 -22.87 -27.98 34.08
C GLY A 303 -22.95 -27.02 35.27
N ILE A 304 -22.81 -25.72 35.05
CA ILE A 304 -22.89 -24.69 36.09
C ILE A 304 -24.26 -24.01 36.01
N GLU A 305 -25.04 -24.08 37.09
CA GLU A 305 -26.25 -23.27 37.19
C GLU A 305 -25.88 -21.83 37.58
N ALA A 306 -26.08 -20.89 36.65
CA ALA A 306 -25.91 -19.46 36.88
C ALA A 306 -27.17 -18.71 36.42
N LYS A 307 -27.62 -17.73 37.20
CA LYS A 307 -28.71 -16.83 36.82
C LYS A 307 -28.15 -15.41 36.75
N ILE A 308 -28.26 -14.79 35.57
CA ILE A 308 -27.96 -13.37 35.41
C ILE A 308 -29.15 -12.55 35.92
N GLY A 309 -28.90 -11.71 36.92
CA GLY A 309 -29.82 -10.66 37.33
C GLY A 309 -29.77 -9.47 36.39
N LYS A 310 -30.36 -8.34 36.79
CA LYS A 310 -30.27 -7.10 36.03
C LYS A 310 -28.81 -6.64 35.95
N ILE A 311 -28.29 -6.42 34.75
CA ILE A 311 -26.96 -5.83 34.54
C ILE A 311 -27.03 -4.34 34.90
N ASP A 312 -26.19 -3.91 35.83
CA ASP A 312 -26.01 -2.49 36.15
C ASP A 312 -25.15 -1.81 35.08
N PHE A 313 -25.82 -1.32 34.04
CA PHE A 313 -25.14 -0.67 32.92
C PHE A 313 -24.34 0.57 33.32
N LYS A 314 -24.78 1.30 34.35
CA LYS A 314 -24.04 2.45 34.87
C LYS A 314 -22.72 2.01 35.47
N ALA A 315 -22.71 0.90 36.22
CA ALA A 315 -21.47 0.30 36.72
C ALA A 315 -20.58 -0.23 35.58
N VAL A 316 -21.16 -0.78 34.50
CA VAL A 316 -20.42 -1.19 33.30
C VAL A 316 -19.71 0.00 32.66
N MET A 317 -20.40 1.11 32.44
CA MET A 317 -19.81 2.31 31.87
C MET A 317 -18.82 2.98 32.83
N ALA A 318 -19.05 2.96 34.14
CA ALA A 318 -18.05 3.39 35.12
C ALA A 318 -16.76 2.56 35.03
N ARG A 319 -16.86 1.24 34.84
CA ARG A 319 -15.69 0.39 34.59
C ARG A 319 -14.97 0.77 33.30
N VAL A 320 -15.69 1.05 32.21
CA VAL A 320 -15.10 1.52 30.95
C VAL A 320 -14.26 2.78 31.19
N HIS A 321 -14.82 3.77 31.89
CA HIS A 321 -14.09 5.00 32.24
C HIS A 321 -12.87 4.75 33.15
N ASN A 322 -12.98 3.82 34.11
CA ASN A 322 -11.84 3.45 34.96
C ASN A 322 -10.70 2.82 34.14
N VAL A 323 -11.00 1.95 33.18
CA VAL A 323 -9.99 1.37 32.29
C VAL A 323 -9.28 2.46 31.47
N ILE A 324 -10.01 3.45 30.96
CA ILE A 324 -9.39 4.61 30.29
C ILE A 324 -8.45 5.33 31.25
N LYS A 325 -8.91 5.63 32.47
CA LYS A 325 -8.13 6.33 33.50
C LYS A 325 -6.86 5.58 33.90
N ASP A 326 -6.91 4.25 33.97
CA ASP A 326 -5.75 3.43 34.33
C ASP A 326 -4.69 3.41 33.22
N ILE A 327 -5.10 3.58 31.96
CA ILE A 327 -4.20 3.58 30.79
C ILE A 327 -3.71 4.99 30.44
N GLU A 328 -4.51 6.03 30.68
CA GLU A 328 -4.21 7.43 30.38
C GLU A 328 -2.81 7.91 30.81
N PRO A 329 -2.26 7.50 31.98
CA PRO A 329 -0.89 7.86 32.37
C PRO A 329 0.18 7.50 31.33
N HIS A 330 -0.03 6.45 30.52
CA HIS A 330 0.89 6.04 29.46
C HIS A 330 0.96 7.04 28.30
N ASP A 331 -0.07 7.85 28.10
CA ASP A 331 -0.14 8.86 27.04
C ASP A 331 -0.09 10.29 27.59
N SER A 332 0.05 10.45 28.91
CA SER A 332 -0.01 11.74 29.59
C SER A 332 1.07 12.73 29.17
N VAL A 333 0.73 14.03 29.29
CA VAL A 333 1.68 15.15 29.15
C VAL A 333 2.89 14.98 30.06
N GLU A 334 2.69 14.51 31.30
CA GLU A 334 3.77 14.30 32.27
C GLU A 334 4.81 13.30 31.76
N ARG A 335 4.36 12.14 31.25
CA ARG A 335 5.25 11.12 30.71
C ARG A 335 6.01 11.64 29.49
N TYR A 336 5.32 12.29 28.55
CA TYR A 336 5.95 12.80 27.34
C TYR A 336 6.92 13.95 27.61
N SER A 337 6.62 14.80 28.58
CA SER A 337 7.54 15.86 29.04
C SER A 337 8.82 15.25 29.65
N LYS A 338 8.69 14.21 30.49
CA LYS A 338 9.84 13.47 31.04
C LYS A 338 10.70 12.80 29.95
N LEU A 339 10.10 12.44 28.83
CA LEU A 339 10.80 11.86 27.67
C LEU A 339 11.52 12.92 26.81
N GLY A 340 11.30 14.21 27.07
CA GLY A 340 11.91 15.32 26.33
C GLY A 340 11.03 15.91 25.23
N VAL A 341 9.72 15.67 25.27
CA VAL A 341 8.75 16.29 24.34
C VAL A 341 8.16 17.53 24.98
N HIS A 342 8.16 18.65 24.25
CA HIS A 342 7.45 19.85 24.68
C HIS A 342 5.97 19.72 24.30
N CYS A 343 5.12 19.38 25.27
CA CYS A 343 3.68 19.24 25.06
C CYS A 343 2.96 20.58 25.24
N VAL A 344 2.18 20.98 24.24
CA VAL A 344 1.37 22.21 24.27
C VAL A 344 -0.09 21.84 24.05
N GLN A 345 -0.96 22.23 25.00
CA GLN A 345 -2.39 22.11 24.80
C GLN A 345 -2.93 23.36 24.08
N GLY A 346 -3.63 23.18 22.96
CA GLY A 346 -4.23 24.25 22.19
C GLY A 346 -4.48 23.91 20.73
N ASP A 347 -5.14 24.82 20.02
CA ASP A 347 -5.39 24.70 18.58
C ASP A 347 -4.18 25.13 17.77
N ALA A 348 -3.70 24.23 16.91
CA ALA A 348 -2.61 24.50 15.98
C ALA A 348 -3.13 25.01 14.63
N THR A 349 -2.57 26.12 14.15
CA THR A 349 -2.78 26.62 12.78
C THR A 349 -1.45 26.69 12.05
N ILE A 350 -1.31 25.98 10.93
CA ILE A 350 -0.10 26.06 10.11
C ILE A 350 -0.17 27.35 9.27
N LEU A 351 0.74 28.28 9.55
CA LEU A 351 0.79 29.60 8.89
C LEU A 351 1.62 29.55 7.60
N SER A 352 2.70 28.78 7.62
CA SER A 352 3.62 28.57 6.50
C SER A 352 4.24 27.17 6.59
N PRO A 353 5.02 26.71 5.59
CA PRO A 353 5.69 25.42 5.67
C PRO A 353 6.63 25.25 6.87
N TRP A 354 6.97 26.31 7.59
CA TRP A 354 7.89 26.29 8.72
C TRP A 354 7.34 26.95 9.99
N GLU A 355 6.11 27.45 9.99
CA GLU A 355 5.56 28.21 11.10
C GLU A 355 4.19 27.69 11.49
N ILE A 356 4.02 27.45 12.79
CA ILE A 356 2.76 27.01 13.38
C ILE A 356 2.40 27.98 14.49
N GLU A 357 1.16 28.44 14.51
CA GLU A 357 0.59 29.20 15.60
C GLU A 357 -0.16 28.28 16.55
N VAL A 358 0.07 28.44 17.85
CA VAL A 358 -0.71 27.82 18.93
C VAL A 358 -0.83 28.81 20.09
N ASN A 359 -2.05 29.00 20.60
CA ASN A 359 -2.34 29.95 21.68
C ASN A 359 -1.80 31.39 21.41
N GLY A 360 -1.84 31.84 20.15
CA GLY A 360 -1.33 33.15 19.74
C GLY A 360 0.21 33.27 19.68
N LYS A 361 0.94 32.18 19.92
CA LYS A 361 2.40 32.13 19.78
C LYS A 361 2.78 31.38 18.52
N VAL A 362 3.68 31.97 17.72
CA VAL A 362 4.27 31.32 16.54
C VAL A 362 5.50 30.51 16.96
N ILE A 363 5.56 29.27 16.51
CA ILE A 363 6.68 28.33 16.66
C ILE A 363 7.27 28.07 15.29
N THR A 364 8.57 28.31 15.12
CA THR A 364 9.29 27.97 13.90
C THR A 364 9.83 26.54 13.97
N THR A 365 9.70 25.79 12.88
CA THR A 365 10.12 24.38 12.84
C THR A 365 10.69 23.98 11.49
N ARG A 366 11.66 23.06 11.53
CA ARG A 366 12.20 22.47 10.30
C ARG A 366 11.20 21.55 9.62
N ASN A 367 10.48 20.72 10.38
CA ASN A 367 9.53 19.74 9.86
C ASN A 367 8.21 19.76 10.63
N ILE A 368 7.14 19.32 9.95
CA ILE A 368 5.80 19.21 10.51
C ILE A 368 5.26 17.80 10.24
N ILE A 369 4.70 17.13 11.25
CA ILE A 369 3.89 15.92 11.09
C ILE A 369 2.45 16.25 11.47
N ILE A 370 1.53 16.07 10.51
CA ILE A 370 0.09 16.22 10.69
C ILE A 370 -0.48 14.85 11.08
N ALA A 371 -0.95 14.73 12.33
CA ALA A 371 -1.52 13.52 12.91
C ALA A 371 -2.92 13.81 13.50
N THR A 372 -3.71 14.62 12.79
CA THR A 372 -5.01 15.16 13.26
C THR A 372 -6.15 14.15 13.27
N GLY A 373 -5.90 12.91 12.84
CA GLY A 373 -6.86 11.82 12.89
C GLY A 373 -8.08 11.99 11.98
N ALA A 374 -9.20 11.42 12.40
CA ALA A 374 -10.50 11.49 11.72
C ALA A 374 -11.63 11.65 12.74
N SER A 375 -12.81 12.02 12.26
CA SER A 375 -14.05 12.14 13.05
C SER A 375 -15.14 11.23 12.47
N PRO A 376 -16.14 10.80 13.26
CA PRO A 376 -17.26 10.01 12.76
C PRO A 376 -17.99 10.68 11.59
N LEU A 377 -18.39 9.90 10.59
CA LEU A 377 -19.24 10.40 9.49
C LEU A 377 -20.71 10.42 9.93
N LEU A 378 -21.28 11.61 10.06
CA LEU A 378 -22.72 11.80 10.18
C LEU A 378 -23.34 12.09 8.80
N PRO A 379 -24.24 11.24 8.29
CA PRO A 379 -24.86 11.46 6.99
C PRO A 379 -25.97 12.51 7.07
N SER A 380 -26.22 13.21 5.96
CA SER A 380 -27.33 14.16 5.84
C SER A 380 -28.67 13.44 5.61
N ILE A 381 -29.16 12.71 6.61
CA ILE A 381 -30.47 12.04 6.58
C ILE A 381 -31.50 12.94 7.28
N SER A 382 -32.67 13.12 6.66
CA SER A 382 -33.75 13.93 7.23
C SER A 382 -34.15 13.43 8.64
N GLY A 383 -34.23 14.33 9.60
CA GLY A 383 -34.58 14.03 11.01
C GLY A 383 -33.48 13.40 11.86
N LEU A 384 -32.31 13.01 11.31
CA LEU A 384 -31.26 12.34 12.11
C LEU A 384 -30.77 13.22 13.26
N ASN A 385 -30.65 14.53 13.04
CA ASN A 385 -30.20 15.46 14.09
C ASN A 385 -31.21 15.67 15.23
N THR A 386 -32.48 15.30 15.03
CA THR A 386 -33.51 15.48 16.07
C THR A 386 -33.56 14.31 17.05
N VAL A 387 -32.89 13.20 16.73
CA VAL A 387 -32.87 11.97 17.56
C VAL A 387 -31.55 11.76 18.31
N ASN A 388 -30.75 12.83 18.46
CA ASN A 388 -29.48 12.84 19.21
C ASN A 388 -28.57 11.63 18.91
N PRO A 389 -28.08 11.47 17.67
CA PRO A 389 -27.39 10.26 17.25
C PRO A 389 -26.10 10.05 18.05
N LEU A 390 -25.88 8.80 18.43
CA LEU A 390 -24.65 8.34 19.04
C LEU A 390 -23.61 8.03 17.97
N THR A 391 -22.36 8.31 18.28
CA THR A 391 -21.18 8.01 17.47
C THR A 391 -20.09 7.48 18.39
N SER A 392 -18.94 7.08 17.82
CA SER A 392 -17.79 6.71 18.65
C SER A 392 -17.39 7.79 19.66
N ASP A 393 -17.70 9.06 19.42
CA ASP A 393 -17.21 10.15 20.27
C ASP A 393 -18.06 10.37 21.54
N ASN A 394 -19.35 10.04 21.51
CA ASN A 394 -20.28 10.33 22.61
C ASN A 394 -20.94 9.08 23.23
N LEU A 395 -20.92 7.92 22.58
CA LEU A 395 -21.64 6.73 23.08
C LEU A 395 -21.17 6.24 24.45
N TRP A 396 -19.93 6.54 24.83
CA TRP A 396 -19.35 6.13 26.12
C TRP A 396 -19.92 6.91 27.31
N GLN A 397 -20.68 7.98 27.05
CA GLN A 397 -21.32 8.83 28.07
C GLN A 397 -22.70 8.31 28.48
N LEU A 398 -23.18 7.20 27.90
CA LEU A 398 -24.47 6.61 28.26
C LEU A 398 -24.46 6.12 29.71
N ASP A 399 -25.48 6.50 30.48
CA ASP A 399 -25.70 6.00 31.84
C ASP A 399 -26.73 4.85 31.90
N THR A 400 -27.55 4.72 30.87
CA THR A 400 -28.64 3.73 30.80
C THR A 400 -28.52 2.89 29.55
N LEU A 401 -28.74 1.58 29.67
CA LEU A 401 -28.81 0.67 28.53
C LEU A 401 -30.07 0.97 27.72
N PRO A 402 -29.98 1.27 26.41
CA PRO A 402 -31.15 1.43 25.55
C PRO A 402 -31.94 0.12 25.44
N GLU A 403 -33.27 0.17 25.46
CA GLU A 403 -34.11 -1.03 25.32
C GLU A 403 -34.10 -1.51 23.87
N LYS A 404 -34.28 -0.59 22.92
CA LYS A 404 -34.19 -0.80 21.47
C LYS A 404 -33.06 0.05 20.88
N LEU A 405 -31.99 -0.60 20.43
CA LEU A 405 -30.82 0.06 19.86
C LEU A 405 -30.77 -0.14 18.35
N LEU A 406 -30.82 0.96 17.60
CA LEU A 406 -30.57 0.95 16.16
C LEU A 406 -29.09 1.22 15.90
N ILE A 407 -28.46 0.44 15.02
CA ILE A 407 -27.09 0.67 14.56
C ILE A 407 -27.09 0.80 13.04
N LEU A 408 -26.60 1.93 12.54
CA LEU A 408 -26.40 2.17 11.10
C LEU A 408 -24.96 1.88 10.71
N GLY A 409 -24.74 0.87 9.88
CA GLY A 409 -23.45 0.47 9.33
C GLY A 409 -22.97 -0.88 9.85
N GLY A 410 -22.83 -1.85 8.95
CA GLY A 410 -22.35 -3.21 9.19
C GLY A 410 -20.83 -3.38 9.04
N GLY A 411 -20.06 -2.31 9.29
CA GLY A 411 -18.60 -2.36 9.38
C GLY A 411 -18.11 -2.96 10.71
N PRO A 412 -16.78 -3.00 10.95
CA PRO A 412 -16.20 -3.57 12.17
C PRO A 412 -16.78 -3.00 13.45
N ILE A 413 -16.85 -1.66 13.56
CA ILE A 413 -17.41 -0.95 14.73
C ILE A 413 -18.88 -1.34 14.95
N GLY A 414 -19.69 -1.38 13.89
CA GLY A 414 -21.10 -1.72 13.98
C GLY A 414 -21.32 -3.15 14.45
N CYS A 415 -20.54 -4.11 13.94
CA CYS A 415 -20.63 -5.52 14.36
C CYS A 415 -20.17 -5.71 15.82
N GLU A 416 -19.04 -5.10 16.21
CA GLU A 416 -18.53 -5.13 17.59
C GLU A 416 -19.59 -4.60 18.59
N LEU A 417 -20.14 -3.42 18.31
CA LEU A 417 -21.13 -2.79 19.18
C LEU A 417 -22.47 -3.53 19.17
N ALA A 418 -22.91 -4.04 18.02
CA ALA A 418 -24.14 -4.80 17.92
C ALA A 418 -24.11 -6.03 18.84
N GLN A 419 -23.02 -6.79 18.79
CA GLN A 419 -22.86 -7.96 19.64
C GLN A 419 -22.74 -7.58 21.13
N ALA A 420 -21.95 -6.55 21.43
CA ALA A 420 -21.72 -6.13 22.81
C ALA A 420 -23.01 -5.66 23.49
N PHE A 421 -23.78 -4.76 22.86
CA PHE A 421 -25.02 -4.25 23.43
C PHE A 421 -26.10 -5.33 23.51
N ASN A 422 -26.19 -6.23 22.52
CA ASN A 422 -27.13 -7.36 22.55
C ASN A 422 -26.86 -8.29 23.74
N ARG A 423 -25.60 -8.65 23.98
CA ARG A 423 -25.19 -9.49 25.13
C ARG A 423 -25.39 -8.80 26.49
N LEU A 424 -25.41 -7.48 26.53
CA LEU A 424 -25.76 -6.70 27.73
C LEU A 424 -27.27 -6.58 27.94
N GLY A 425 -28.10 -7.02 26.98
CA GLY A 425 -29.55 -7.11 27.09
C GLY A 425 -30.35 -6.10 26.27
N ALA A 426 -29.72 -5.31 25.40
CA ALA A 426 -30.45 -4.43 24.49
C ALA A 426 -31.03 -5.22 23.30
N SER A 427 -32.22 -4.83 22.81
CA SER A 427 -32.77 -5.32 21.55
C SER A 427 -32.13 -4.57 20.38
N VAL A 428 -31.19 -5.20 19.69
CA VAL A 428 -30.37 -4.54 18.66
C VAL A 428 -30.89 -4.80 17.26
N THR A 429 -31.08 -3.73 16.48
CA THR A 429 -31.25 -3.80 15.02
C THR A 429 -30.05 -3.19 14.32
N LEU A 430 -29.33 -4.00 13.53
CA LEU A 430 -28.17 -3.59 12.73
C LEU A 430 -28.57 -3.45 11.27
N VAL A 431 -28.42 -2.25 10.71
CA VAL A 431 -28.80 -1.92 9.32
C VAL A 431 -27.56 -1.69 8.48
N GLU A 432 -27.49 -2.36 7.33
CA GLU A 432 -26.41 -2.23 6.35
C GLU A 432 -26.99 -2.15 4.93
N MET A 433 -26.46 -1.22 4.13
CA MET A 433 -26.88 -1.02 2.74
C MET A 433 -26.29 -2.07 1.80
N ALA A 434 -25.10 -2.58 2.12
CA ALA A 434 -24.43 -3.62 1.35
C ALA A 434 -25.14 -4.98 1.46
N GLU A 435 -24.77 -5.89 0.56
CA GLU A 435 -25.32 -7.25 0.52
C GLU A 435 -24.75 -8.17 1.62
N GLN A 436 -23.71 -7.71 2.34
CA GLN A 436 -23.07 -8.44 3.42
C GLN A 436 -22.55 -7.47 4.49
N LEU A 437 -22.39 -7.97 5.71
CA LEU A 437 -21.56 -7.33 6.73
C LEU A 437 -20.09 -7.35 6.32
N LEU A 438 -19.29 -6.48 6.92
CA LEU A 438 -17.83 -6.45 6.77
C LEU A 438 -17.41 -6.53 5.29
N ASN A 439 -17.97 -5.66 4.44
CA ASN A 439 -17.88 -5.74 2.97
C ASN A 439 -16.44 -5.76 2.39
N ARG A 440 -15.41 -5.50 3.20
CA ARG A 440 -14.00 -5.64 2.80
C ARG A 440 -13.47 -7.08 2.90
N GLU A 441 -14.17 -7.94 3.63
CA GLU A 441 -13.77 -9.30 3.95
C GLU A 441 -14.40 -10.32 2.99
N ASP A 442 -13.83 -11.52 2.96
CA ASP A 442 -14.34 -12.63 2.15
C ASP A 442 -15.72 -13.06 2.64
N LYS A 443 -16.53 -13.57 1.72
CA LYS A 443 -17.93 -13.93 1.96
C LYS A 443 -18.09 -14.96 3.07
N ASP A 444 -17.25 -15.99 3.10
CA ASP A 444 -17.29 -17.05 4.13
C ASP A 444 -17.04 -16.51 5.54
N ALA A 445 -16.11 -15.55 5.69
CA ALA A 445 -15.84 -14.91 6.96
C ALA A 445 -16.99 -13.99 7.40
N ALA A 446 -17.53 -13.18 6.48
CA ALA A 446 -18.64 -12.28 6.75
C ALA A 446 -19.94 -13.04 7.08
N ASP A 447 -20.24 -14.12 6.35
CA ASP A 447 -21.43 -14.96 6.56
C ASP A 447 -21.39 -15.61 7.95
N LEU A 448 -20.23 -16.03 8.44
CA LEU A 448 -20.09 -16.60 9.79
C LEU A 448 -20.44 -15.55 10.86
N ILE A 449 -19.91 -14.34 10.75
CA ILE A 449 -20.24 -13.26 11.69
C ILE A 449 -21.73 -12.89 11.61
N TYR A 450 -22.30 -12.83 10.41
CA TYR A 450 -23.75 -12.62 10.23
C TYR A 450 -24.58 -13.70 10.94
N GLN A 451 -24.25 -14.98 10.73
CA GLN A 451 -24.93 -16.10 11.38
C GLN A 451 -24.80 -16.04 12.90
N LYS A 452 -23.62 -15.69 13.41
CA LYS A 452 -23.39 -15.54 14.86
C LYS A 452 -24.25 -14.44 15.46
N LEU A 453 -24.25 -13.25 14.86
CA LEU A 453 -25.03 -12.11 15.35
C LEU A 453 -26.53 -12.41 15.36
N THR A 454 -27.04 -12.99 14.27
CA THR A 454 -28.46 -13.36 14.16
C THR A 454 -28.85 -14.47 15.13
N HIS A 455 -27.99 -15.48 15.33
CA HIS A 455 -28.21 -16.53 16.30
C HIS A 455 -28.25 -16.01 17.74
N GLU A 456 -27.45 -14.98 18.06
CA GLU A 456 -27.47 -14.30 19.36
C GLU A 456 -28.66 -13.34 19.55
N GLY A 457 -29.50 -13.15 18.53
CA GLY A 457 -30.72 -12.33 18.63
C GLY A 457 -30.61 -10.92 18.03
N VAL A 458 -29.48 -10.55 17.42
CA VAL A 458 -29.37 -9.27 16.69
C VAL A 458 -30.21 -9.34 15.42
N ARG A 459 -31.13 -8.38 15.24
CA ARG A 459 -31.88 -8.23 13.99
C ARG A 459 -30.99 -7.56 12.93
N VAL A 460 -30.45 -8.33 12.00
CA VAL A 460 -29.60 -7.80 10.93
C VAL A 460 -30.42 -7.56 9.65
N LEU A 461 -30.39 -6.32 9.15
CA LEU A 461 -31.08 -5.88 7.94
C LEU A 461 -30.05 -5.47 6.87
N LEU A 462 -29.70 -6.40 5.98
CA LEU A 462 -28.83 -6.17 4.83
C LEU A 462 -29.63 -5.60 3.64
N LYS A 463 -28.98 -4.87 2.73
CA LYS A 463 -29.66 -4.19 1.61
C LYS A 463 -30.74 -3.19 2.04
N HIS A 464 -30.59 -2.57 3.20
CA HIS A 464 -31.53 -1.57 3.71
C HIS A 464 -30.85 -0.21 3.85
N LYS A 465 -31.54 0.85 3.42
CA LYS A 465 -31.05 2.22 3.48
C LYS A 465 -31.94 3.09 4.35
N ALA A 466 -31.36 3.74 5.37
CA ALA A 466 -32.08 4.73 6.15
C ALA A 466 -32.38 5.99 5.31
N ILE A 467 -33.66 6.34 5.19
CA ILE A 467 -34.13 7.46 4.36
C ILE A 467 -34.65 8.65 5.18
N SER A 468 -35.23 8.40 6.35
CA SER A 468 -35.68 9.48 7.25
C SER A 468 -35.88 8.97 8.67
N PHE A 469 -35.67 9.87 9.62
CA PHE A 469 -35.98 9.70 11.02
C PHE A 469 -37.21 10.56 11.36
N VAL A 470 -38.14 9.98 12.12
CA VAL A 470 -39.38 10.64 12.49
C VAL A 470 -39.56 10.52 14.00
N GLU A 471 -39.75 11.66 14.64
CA GLU A 471 -40.19 11.73 16.02
C GLU A 471 -41.73 11.70 16.03
N LYS A 472 -42.34 10.65 16.59
CA LYS A 472 -43.81 10.57 16.70
C LYS A 472 -44.29 11.19 18.01
N GLY A 473 -44.14 12.50 18.20
CA GLY A 473 -44.74 13.23 19.32
C GLY A 473 -44.51 12.57 20.70
N ALA A 474 -45.57 12.42 21.51
CA ALA A 474 -45.52 11.83 22.86
C ALA A 474 -45.23 10.30 22.91
N ALA A 475 -44.63 9.72 21.86
CA ALA A 475 -44.24 8.31 21.84
C ALA A 475 -42.96 8.06 22.64
N GLN A 476 -42.88 6.89 23.28
CA GLN A 476 -41.70 6.43 24.02
C GLN A 476 -40.48 6.19 23.10
N TYR A 477 -40.70 5.91 21.81
CA TYR A 477 -39.68 5.47 20.84
C TYR A 477 -39.63 6.39 19.61
N HIS A 478 -38.45 6.52 19.02
CA HIS A 478 -38.24 7.12 17.70
C HIS A 478 -38.45 6.09 16.59
N HIS A 479 -38.67 6.56 15.36
CA HIS A 479 -38.86 5.71 14.19
C HIS A 479 -37.87 6.06 13.08
N VAL A 480 -37.30 5.04 12.44
CA VAL A 480 -36.55 5.18 11.19
C VAL A 480 -37.31 4.51 10.06
N LYS A 481 -37.44 5.22 8.94
CA LYS A 481 -37.89 4.63 7.67
C LYS A 481 -36.68 4.10 6.93
N LEU A 482 -36.73 2.82 6.58
CA LEU A 482 -35.71 2.14 5.80
C LEU A 482 -36.30 1.76 4.44
N ASP A 483 -35.56 2.02 3.37
CA ASP A 483 -35.84 1.53 2.04
C ASP A 483 -35.16 0.15 1.86
N ASP A 484 -35.95 -0.89 1.57
CA ASP A 484 -35.43 -2.20 1.20
C ASP A 484 -35.04 -2.17 -0.28
N LEU A 485 -33.74 -2.19 -0.53
CA LEU A 485 -33.16 -2.09 -1.87
C LEU A 485 -33.42 -3.34 -2.73
N THR A 486 -34.04 -4.38 -2.17
CA THR A 486 -34.45 -5.60 -2.89
C THR A 486 -35.90 -5.55 -3.32
N THR A 487 -36.79 -5.09 -2.45
CA THR A 487 -38.24 -5.07 -2.71
C THR A 487 -38.78 -3.70 -3.11
N GLU A 488 -37.95 -2.65 -2.99
CA GLU A 488 -38.32 -1.23 -3.16
C GLU A 488 -39.47 -0.81 -2.22
N GLN A 489 -39.63 -1.52 -1.10
CA GLN A 489 -40.62 -1.22 -0.07
C GLN A 489 -39.97 -0.45 1.08
N THR A 490 -40.73 0.49 1.65
CA THR A 490 -40.34 1.17 2.88
C THR A 490 -40.83 0.39 4.09
N ILE A 491 -39.91 0.06 4.99
CA ILE A 491 -40.21 -0.51 6.31
C ILE A 491 -39.95 0.53 7.41
N ASP A 492 -40.68 0.41 8.51
CA ASP A 492 -40.56 1.27 9.69
C ASP A 492 -39.95 0.45 10.84
N VAL A 493 -38.94 1.01 11.50
CA VAL A 493 -38.25 0.39 12.64
C VAL A 493 -38.23 1.35 13.82
N GLU A 494 -38.70 0.86 14.97
CA GLU A 494 -38.69 1.56 16.26
C GLU A 494 -37.35 1.43 16.98
N PHE A 495 -36.92 2.51 17.64
CA PHE A 495 -35.70 2.52 18.45
C PHE A 495 -35.72 3.63 19.53
N ASP A 496 -34.93 3.46 20.59
CA ASP A 496 -34.67 4.49 21.61
C ASP A 496 -33.46 5.34 21.27
N GLN A 497 -32.38 4.69 20.85
CA GLN A 497 -31.10 5.30 20.55
C GLN A 497 -30.58 4.76 19.23
N VAL A 498 -29.88 5.62 18.48
CA VAL A 498 -29.25 5.25 17.21
C VAL A 498 -27.74 5.47 17.30
N ILE A 499 -26.96 4.44 16.97
CA ILE A 499 -25.52 4.56 16.75
C ILE A 499 -25.25 4.66 15.25
N VAL A 500 -24.52 5.70 14.84
CA VAL A 500 -24.07 5.90 13.46
C VAL A 500 -22.63 5.42 13.33
N ALA A 501 -22.44 4.26 12.68
CA ALA A 501 -21.16 3.59 12.45
C ALA A 501 -20.83 3.47 10.95
N LEU A 502 -21.09 4.54 10.18
CA LEU A 502 -21.00 4.56 8.70
C LEU A 502 -19.59 4.88 8.16
N GLY A 503 -18.59 4.98 9.03
CA GLY A 503 -17.21 5.31 8.69
C GLY A 503 -16.71 6.60 9.33
N ARG A 504 -15.53 7.05 8.91
CA ARG A 504 -14.83 8.21 9.48
C ARG A 504 -14.32 9.14 8.37
N VAL A 505 -14.33 10.44 8.64
CA VAL A 505 -13.85 11.50 7.76
C VAL A 505 -12.55 12.08 8.30
N ALA A 506 -11.52 12.17 7.47
CA ALA A 506 -10.22 12.74 7.84
C ALA A 506 -10.34 14.21 8.29
N ASN A 507 -9.64 14.56 9.36
CA ASN A 507 -9.64 15.91 9.92
C ASN A 507 -8.65 16.81 9.15
N THR A 508 -9.09 17.34 8.01
CA THR A 508 -8.28 18.15 7.09
C THR A 508 -8.64 19.63 7.06
N LYS A 509 -9.58 20.07 7.91
CA LYS A 509 -10.04 21.46 7.97
C LYS A 509 -9.65 22.14 9.27
N GLY A 510 -9.43 23.45 9.22
CA GLY A 510 -9.21 24.26 10.44
C GLY A 510 -7.82 24.11 11.06
N PHE A 511 -6.83 23.66 10.30
CA PHE A 511 -5.41 23.60 10.70
C PHE A 511 -4.51 24.47 9.80
N GLY A 512 -5.09 25.37 9.00
CA GLY A 512 -4.36 26.18 8.01
C GLY A 512 -3.95 25.41 6.74
N LEU A 513 -4.45 24.19 6.53
CA LEU A 513 -4.12 23.37 5.36
C LEU A 513 -4.66 24.00 4.05
N GLU A 514 -5.77 24.72 4.14
CA GLU A 514 -6.40 25.44 3.04
C GLU A 514 -5.49 26.58 2.54
N ARG A 515 -4.80 27.27 3.45
CA ARG A 515 -3.83 28.33 3.14
C ARG A 515 -2.63 27.76 2.38
N LEU A 516 -2.15 26.60 2.78
CA LEU A 516 -1.09 25.84 2.11
C LEU A 516 -1.55 25.19 0.80
N LYS A 517 -2.87 25.18 0.52
CA LYS A 517 -3.48 24.49 -0.62
C LYS A 517 -2.98 23.05 -0.74
N LEU A 518 -2.92 22.33 0.38
CA LEU A 518 -2.50 20.93 0.38
C LEU A 518 -3.50 20.11 -0.43
N ALA A 519 -2.98 19.29 -1.34
CA ALA A 519 -3.81 18.36 -2.10
C ALA A 519 -4.43 17.30 -1.17
N THR A 520 -5.71 17.02 -1.38
CA THR A 520 -6.43 15.90 -0.74
C THR A 520 -6.76 14.82 -1.77
N ASN A 521 -6.88 13.58 -1.33
CA ASN A 521 -7.44 12.50 -2.12
C ASN A 521 -8.97 12.68 -2.25
N PRO A 522 -9.64 12.00 -3.19
CA PRO A 522 -11.10 12.08 -3.35
C PRO A 522 -11.89 11.76 -2.08
N GLN A 523 -11.34 10.92 -1.20
CA GLN A 523 -11.94 10.54 0.09
C GLN A 523 -11.74 11.58 1.21
N GLY A 524 -11.06 12.70 0.92
CA GLY A 524 -10.82 13.78 1.87
C GLY A 524 -9.56 13.63 2.73
N THR A 525 -8.77 12.55 2.58
CA THR A 525 -7.47 12.39 3.26
C THR A 525 -6.39 13.27 2.62
N ILE A 526 -5.34 13.63 3.36
CA ILE A 526 -4.20 14.38 2.82
C ILE A 526 -3.44 13.50 1.83
N LYS A 527 -3.19 14.03 0.62
CA LYS A 527 -2.39 13.33 -0.39
C LYS A 527 -0.93 13.30 0.04
N VAL A 528 -0.42 12.09 0.29
CA VAL A 528 0.99 11.85 0.60
C VAL A 528 1.64 10.89 -0.41
N ASN A 529 2.97 11.00 -0.55
CA ASN A 529 3.76 10.04 -1.33
C ASN A 529 4.13 8.79 -0.48
N HIS A 530 4.88 7.85 -1.06
CA HIS A 530 5.31 6.63 -0.36
C HIS A 530 6.29 6.84 0.81
N TYR A 531 6.77 8.08 1.02
CA TYR A 531 7.56 8.50 2.18
C TYR A 531 6.73 9.26 3.23
N LEU A 532 5.41 9.32 3.04
CA LEU A 532 4.45 10.07 3.87
C LEU A 532 4.59 11.58 3.80
N GLN A 533 5.27 12.09 2.77
CA GLN A 533 5.42 13.53 2.53
C GLN A 533 4.23 14.06 1.74
N THR A 534 3.76 15.25 2.09
CA THR A 534 2.83 16.05 1.28
C THR A 534 3.54 16.64 0.05
N GLN A 535 2.89 17.58 -0.65
CA GLN A 535 3.56 18.37 -1.69
C GLN A 535 4.74 19.21 -1.15
N TYR A 536 4.73 19.53 0.14
CA TYR A 536 5.85 20.17 0.82
C TYR A 536 6.78 19.11 1.40
N PRO A 537 8.06 19.04 0.98
CA PRO A 537 9.01 18.03 1.43
C PRO A 537 9.20 17.92 2.95
N ASN A 538 8.92 18.98 3.69
CA ASN A 538 9.10 19.04 5.15
C ASN A 538 7.79 18.90 5.94
N ILE A 539 6.64 18.72 5.25
CA ILE A 539 5.35 18.45 5.88
C ILE A 539 4.94 17.03 5.54
N TYR A 540 4.64 16.26 6.57
CA TYR A 540 4.26 14.85 6.52
C TYR A 540 2.85 14.67 7.10
N ALA A 541 2.18 13.58 6.75
CA ALA A 541 0.90 13.21 7.37
C ALA A 541 0.87 11.72 7.70
N VAL A 542 0.29 11.38 8.86
CA VAL A 542 0.22 10.00 9.38
C VAL A 542 -1.11 9.70 10.06
N GLY A 543 -1.49 8.43 10.10
CA GLY A 543 -2.75 7.94 10.66
C GLY A 543 -3.94 8.21 9.75
N ASP A 544 -5.12 8.27 10.36
CA ASP A 544 -6.41 8.38 9.65
C ASP A 544 -6.48 9.58 8.69
N VAL A 545 -5.77 10.68 8.99
CA VAL A 545 -5.74 11.87 8.13
C VAL A 545 -5.01 11.61 6.81
N ALA A 546 -4.01 10.71 6.79
CA ALA A 546 -3.30 10.31 5.58
C ALA A 546 -3.99 9.14 4.85
N GLY A 547 -4.62 8.24 5.62
CA GLY A 547 -5.21 7.01 5.10
C GLY A 547 -4.16 6.07 4.45
N PRO A 548 -4.60 5.05 3.69
CA PRO A 548 -5.98 4.58 3.58
C PRO A 548 -6.44 3.74 4.78
N PHE A 549 -5.53 3.41 5.70
CA PHE A 549 -5.80 2.55 6.85
C PHE A 549 -6.17 3.39 8.08
N GLN A 550 -7.34 3.13 8.63
CA GLN A 550 -7.83 3.75 9.88
C GLN A 550 -7.65 2.75 11.03
N LEU A 551 -6.39 2.45 11.35
CA LEU A 551 -5.98 1.49 12.37
C LEU A 551 -4.90 2.11 13.25
N THR A 552 -5.02 1.97 14.56
CA THR A 552 -4.08 2.57 15.52
C THR A 552 -2.63 2.14 15.28
N HIS A 553 -2.39 0.84 15.09
CA HIS A 553 -1.05 0.32 14.81
C HIS A 553 -0.54 0.72 13.42
N ALA A 554 -1.44 0.97 12.44
CA ALA A 554 -1.04 1.53 11.15
C ALA A 554 -0.55 2.98 11.30
N ALA A 555 -1.23 3.79 12.12
CA ALA A 555 -0.81 5.15 12.44
C ALA A 555 0.56 5.17 13.13
N ALA A 556 0.78 4.27 14.10
CA ALA A 556 2.08 4.10 14.76
C ALA A 556 3.17 3.64 13.78
N HIS A 557 2.85 2.70 12.89
CA HIS A 557 3.77 2.25 11.84
C HIS A 557 4.18 3.41 10.92
N GLN A 558 3.20 4.18 10.44
CA GLN A 558 3.43 5.36 9.61
C GLN A 558 4.27 6.42 10.33
N ALA A 559 3.99 6.69 11.60
CA ALA A 559 4.72 7.63 12.44
C ALA A 559 6.22 7.33 12.47
N TRP A 560 6.61 6.05 12.53
CA TRP A 560 8.02 5.67 12.47
C TRP A 560 8.69 6.13 11.17
N TYR A 561 8.09 5.83 10.01
CA TYR A 561 8.65 6.25 8.72
C TYR A 561 8.65 7.76 8.57
N ALA A 562 7.56 8.44 8.93
CA ALA A 562 7.46 9.89 8.81
C ALA A 562 8.50 10.61 9.68
N SER A 563 8.70 10.15 10.92
CA SER A 563 9.67 10.74 11.85
C SER A 563 11.11 10.51 11.42
N VAL A 564 11.46 9.29 11.02
CA VAL A 564 12.81 9.01 10.51
C VAL A 564 13.07 9.78 9.20
N ASN A 565 12.07 9.83 8.30
CA ASN A 565 12.21 10.57 7.04
C ASN A 565 12.22 12.08 7.23
N SER A 566 11.56 12.63 8.25
CA SER A 566 11.56 14.08 8.50
C SER A 566 12.87 14.54 9.13
N LEU A 567 13.43 13.76 10.05
CA LEU A 567 14.67 14.09 10.76
C LEU A 567 15.93 13.74 9.94
N PHE A 568 15.94 12.58 9.29
CA PHE A 568 17.15 12.02 8.64
C PHE A 568 17.01 11.82 7.12
N GLY A 569 15.88 12.21 6.53
CA GLY A 569 15.56 11.99 5.11
C GLY A 569 16.48 12.70 4.12
N THR A 570 17.37 13.59 4.57
CA THR A 570 18.43 14.18 3.75
C THR A 570 19.46 13.13 3.32
N PHE A 571 19.76 12.14 4.18
CA PHE A 571 20.74 11.09 3.89
C PHE A 571 20.09 9.85 3.27
N LYS A 572 18.96 9.41 3.84
CA LYS A 572 18.24 8.21 3.39
C LYS A 572 16.76 8.30 3.73
N LYS A 573 15.92 7.94 2.76
CA LYS A 573 14.47 7.84 2.95
C LYS A 573 14.02 6.38 2.93
N PHE A 574 13.03 6.07 3.74
CA PHE A 574 12.43 4.75 3.89
C PHE A 574 10.97 4.80 3.44
N LYS A 575 10.60 3.91 2.51
CA LYS A 575 9.22 3.80 2.04
C LYS A 575 8.38 3.09 3.10
N ALA A 576 7.19 3.61 3.37
CA ALA A 576 6.22 2.91 4.22
C ALA A 576 5.77 1.61 3.51
N ASP A 577 5.79 0.50 4.24
CA ASP A 577 5.49 -0.84 3.71
C ASP A 577 4.28 -1.43 4.43
N TYR A 578 3.17 -1.56 3.71
CA TYR A 578 1.89 -2.05 4.23
C TYR A 578 1.58 -3.48 3.83
N SER A 579 2.53 -4.20 3.22
CA SER A 579 2.30 -5.54 2.68
C SER A 579 1.91 -6.57 3.74
N VAL A 580 2.22 -6.31 5.02
CA VAL A 580 1.97 -7.19 6.16
C VAL A 580 1.33 -6.39 7.29
N LEU A 581 0.22 -5.71 6.99
CA LEU A 581 -0.57 -4.96 7.98
C LEU A 581 -1.71 -5.84 8.51
N PRO A 582 -1.71 -6.24 9.80
CA PRO A 582 -2.80 -7.02 10.38
C PRO A 582 -4.03 -6.16 10.65
N ALA A 583 -5.21 -6.76 10.69
CA ALA A 583 -6.45 -6.13 11.10
C ALA A 583 -7.31 -7.14 11.87
N VAL A 584 -8.06 -6.66 12.88
CA VAL A 584 -8.91 -7.50 13.73
C VAL A 584 -10.24 -6.78 13.96
N THR A 585 -11.34 -7.51 13.80
CA THR A 585 -12.68 -7.14 14.27
C THR A 585 -12.99 -7.98 15.50
N TYR A 586 -13.23 -7.33 16.63
CA TYR A 586 -13.35 -7.95 17.95
C TYR A 586 -14.77 -8.44 18.27
N THR A 587 -15.42 -9.05 17.27
CA THR A 587 -16.58 -9.92 17.50
C THR A 587 -16.13 -11.19 18.22
N ALA A 588 -17.08 -12.00 18.67
CA ALA A 588 -16.84 -13.35 19.19
C ALA A 588 -17.67 -14.35 18.36
N PRO A 589 -17.06 -15.12 17.45
CA PRO A 589 -15.61 -15.26 17.25
C PRO A 589 -14.97 -14.02 16.61
N GLU A 590 -13.67 -13.82 16.84
CA GLU A 590 -12.92 -12.69 16.28
C GLU A 590 -12.65 -12.94 14.80
N LEU A 591 -12.73 -11.90 13.97
CA LEU A 591 -12.27 -11.94 12.58
C LEU A 591 -10.93 -11.21 12.49
N ALA A 592 -9.87 -11.92 12.19
CA ALA A 592 -8.53 -11.41 12.07
C ALA A 592 -7.95 -11.71 10.68
N ARG A 593 -7.22 -10.75 10.08
CA ARG A 593 -6.58 -10.97 8.79
C ARG A 593 -5.28 -10.21 8.59
N VAL A 594 -4.42 -10.74 7.73
CA VAL A 594 -3.17 -10.09 7.31
C VAL A 594 -2.87 -10.41 5.85
N GLY A 595 -2.38 -9.44 5.09
CA GLY A 595 -2.11 -9.60 3.66
C GLY A 595 -3.39 -9.61 2.81
N LEU A 596 -3.34 -10.34 1.70
CA LEU A 596 -4.44 -10.43 0.74
C LEU A 596 -5.53 -11.39 1.21
N ASN A 597 -6.78 -10.98 1.08
CA ASN A 597 -7.91 -11.90 1.04
C ASN A 597 -8.27 -12.30 -0.42
N GLU A 598 -9.24 -13.18 -0.60
CA GLU A 598 -9.63 -13.66 -1.94
C GLU A 598 -10.18 -12.53 -2.81
N LYS A 599 -11.04 -11.68 -2.23
CA LYS A 599 -11.61 -10.52 -2.94
C LYS A 599 -10.53 -9.58 -3.48
N GLU A 600 -9.50 -9.30 -2.66
CA GLU A 600 -8.35 -8.48 -3.03
C GLU A 600 -7.48 -9.18 -4.08
N ALA A 601 -7.20 -10.48 -3.94
CA ALA A 601 -6.42 -11.25 -4.90
C ALA A 601 -7.09 -11.30 -6.29
N ILE A 602 -8.42 -11.49 -6.34
CA ILE A 602 -9.21 -11.43 -7.58
C ILE A 602 -9.15 -10.03 -8.20
N SER A 603 -9.39 -8.98 -7.41
CA SER A 603 -9.36 -7.60 -7.91
C SER A 603 -7.99 -7.18 -8.46
N GLN A 604 -6.92 -7.75 -7.93
CA GLN A 604 -5.54 -7.51 -8.34
C GLN A 604 -5.05 -8.48 -9.43
N ASN A 605 -5.89 -9.42 -9.87
CA ASN A 605 -5.55 -10.48 -10.84
C ASN A 605 -4.29 -11.26 -10.43
N ILE A 606 -4.23 -11.69 -9.17
CA ILE A 606 -3.14 -12.49 -8.59
C ILE A 606 -3.61 -13.95 -8.52
N ASP A 607 -2.88 -14.86 -9.16
CA ASP A 607 -3.15 -16.29 -9.05
C ASP A 607 -2.91 -16.79 -7.62
N TYR A 608 -3.91 -17.47 -7.05
CA TYR A 608 -3.83 -18.02 -5.70
C TYR A 608 -4.48 -19.41 -5.59
N ARG A 609 -4.16 -20.11 -4.50
CA ARG A 609 -4.86 -21.27 -3.98
C ARG A 609 -5.20 -21.04 -2.51
N THR A 610 -6.34 -21.56 -2.08
CA THR A 610 -6.80 -21.49 -0.69
C THR A 610 -6.61 -22.82 0.03
N TYR A 611 -6.27 -22.72 1.30
CA TYR A 611 -6.15 -23.85 2.22
C TYR A 611 -6.81 -23.47 3.52
N THR A 612 -7.85 -24.21 3.89
CA THR A 612 -8.69 -23.89 5.05
C THR A 612 -8.62 -25.04 6.04
N TYR A 613 -8.35 -24.73 7.30
CA TYR A 613 -8.47 -25.65 8.42
C TYR A 613 -9.65 -25.21 9.28
N PRO A 614 -10.67 -26.07 9.48
CA PRO A 614 -11.80 -25.76 10.34
C PRO A 614 -11.37 -25.82 11.82
N ILE A 615 -11.74 -24.81 12.61
CA ILE A 615 -11.44 -24.78 14.05
C ILE A 615 -12.25 -25.85 14.80
N SER A 616 -13.34 -26.35 14.20
CA SER A 616 -14.11 -27.47 14.75
C SER A 616 -13.31 -28.75 14.95
N ASP A 617 -12.20 -28.92 14.23
CA ASP A 617 -11.33 -30.10 14.31
C ASP A 617 -10.18 -29.91 15.31
N LEU A 618 -10.15 -28.79 16.04
CA LEU A 618 -9.07 -28.48 16.97
C LEU A 618 -9.44 -28.88 18.40
N ASP A 619 -8.71 -29.85 18.96
CA ASP A 619 -8.92 -30.36 20.32
C ASP A 619 -9.07 -29.25 21.37
N ARG A 620 -8.20 -28.22 21.32
CA ARG A 620 -8.28 -27.10 22.27
C ARG A 620 -9.58 -26.32 22.14
N ALA A 621 -10.01 -26.03 20.92
CA ALA A 621 -11.25 -25.28 20.69
C ALA A 621 -12.48 -26.10 21.12
N ILE A 622 -12.45 -27.42 20.94
CA ILE A 622 -13.48 -28.33 21.45
C ILE A 622 -13.51 -28.29 22.98
N ALA A 623 -12.34 -28.41 23.63
CA ALA A 623 -12.23 -28.38 25.09
C ALA A 623 -12.74 -27.05 25.70
N ASP A 624 -12.50 -25.93 25.02
CA ASP A 624 -12.96 -24.61 25.44
C ASP A 624 -14.42 -24.31 25.04
N ASN A 625 -15.12 -25.24 24.37
CA ASN A 625 -16.44 -25.04 23.75
C ASN A 625 -16.50 -23.80 22.83
N ALA A 626 -15.41 -23.60 22.07
CA ALA A 626 -15.19 -22.48 21.15
C ALA A 626 -14.81 -22.99 19.74
N ALA A 627 -15.28 -24.18 19.40
CA ALA A 627 -14.99 -24.93 18.17
C ALA A 627 -15.73 -24.38 16.93
N GLU A 628 -15.79 -23.06 16.78
CA GLU A 628 -16.43 -22.36 15.67
C GLU A 628 -15.41 -21.58 14.83
N GLY A 629 -15.56 -21.62 13.50
CA GLY A 629 -14.73 -20.86 12.57
C GLY A 629 -13.62 -21.63 11.88
N PHE A 630 -12.62 -20.92 11.36
CA PHE A 630 -11.60 -21.47 10.49
C PHE A 630 -10.33 -20.59 10.43
N VAL A 631 -9.22 -21.21 10.01
CA VAL A 631 -8.00 -20.54 9.55
C VAL A 631 -7.86 -20.80 8.05
N LYS A 632 -7.89 -19.74 7.23
CA LYS A 632 -7.76 -19.79 5.77
C LYS A 632 -6.49 -19.08 5.32
N VAL A 633 -5.66 -19.77 4.53
CA VAL A 633 -4.40 -19.24 3.98
C VAL A 633 -4.43 -19.24 2.46
N LEU A 634 -3.97 -18.14 1.86
CA LEU A 634 -3.75 -18.00 0.42
C LEU A 634 -2.27 -18.19 0.09
N THR A 635 -1.96 -18.99 -0.94
CA THR A 635 -0.60 -19.14 -1.49
C THR A 635 -0.59 -19.01 -3.01
N PRO A 636 0.53 -18.67 -3.66
CA PRO A 636 0.66 -18.86 -5.10
C PRO A 636 0.58 -20.36 -5.44
N PRO A 637 0.17 -20.72 -6.67
CA PRO A 637 0.23 -22.10 -7.13
C PRO A 637 1.66 -22.68 -6.98
N ASN A 638 1.76 -23.90 -6.45
CA ASN A 638 3.02 -24.63 -6.29
C ASN A 638 4.07 -23.92 -5.42
N SER A 639 3.65 -23.05 -4.51
CA SER A 639 4.52 -22.33 -3.57
C SER A 639 4.02 -22.47 -2.15
N ASP A 640 4.93 -22.45 -1.17
CA ASP A 640 4.61 -22.40 0.26
C ASP A 640 4.61 -20.97 0.80
N LYS A 641 4.84 -19.97 -0.06
CA LYS A 641 4.78 -18.55 0.30
C LYS A 641 3.34 -18.16 0.64
N ILE A 642 3.16 -17.48 1.76
CA ILE A 642 1.88 -16.93 2.20
C ILE A 642 1.61 -15.60 1.50
N LEU A 643 0.45 -15.46 0.87
CA LEU A 643 -0.06 -14.20 0.28
C LEU A 643 -0.94 -13.43 1.26
N GLY A 644 -1.70 -14.16 2.06
CA GLY A 644 -2.50 -13.60 3.14
C GLY A 644 -3.24 -14.70 3.89
N VAL A 645 -3.80 -14.30 5.03
CA VAL A 645 -4.46 -15.18 5.98
C VAL A 645 -5.70 -14.50 6.52
N THR A 646 -6.79 -15.26 6.61
CA THR A 646 -8.03 -14.88 7.28
C THR A 646 -8.32 -15.92 8.36
N ILE A 647 -8.55 -15.46 9.58
CA ILE A 647 -8.89 -16.27 10.74
C ILE A 647 -10.24 -15.77 11.24
N VAL A 648 -11.20 -16.68 11.39
CA VAL A 648 -12.42 -16.43 12.15
C VAL A 648 -12.42 -17.44 13.28
N GLY A 649 -12.29 -17.00 14.52
CA GLY A 649 -12.19 -17.93 15.64
C GLY A 649 -11.92 -17.25 16.98
N HIS A 650 -11.97 -18.06 18.04
CA HIS A 650 -11.60 -17.61 19.39
C HIS A 650 -10.13 -17.17 19.42
N HIS A 651 -9.86 -15.97 19.94
CA HIS A 651 -8.53 -15.35 19.95
C HIS A 651 -7.86 -15.26 18.56
N GLY A 652 -8.66 -15.08 17.49
CA GLY A 652 -8.16 -14.95 16.13
C GLY A 652 -7.11 -13.85 15.96
N GLY A 653 -7.24 -12.74 16.70
CA GLY A 653 -6.25 -11.64 16.69
C GLY A 653 -4.87 -12.06 17.19
N GLU A 654 -4.80 -12.90 18.22
CA GLU A 654 -3.54 -13.40 18.77
C GLU A 654 -2.91 -14.48 17.85
N LEU A 655 -3.74 -15.36 17.29
CA LEU A 655 -3.28 -16.37 16.33
C LEU A 655 -2.66 -15.76 15.06
N LEU A 656 -3.15 -14.59 14.65
CA LEU A 656 -2.67 -13.88 13.48
C LEU A 656 -1.19 -13.42 13.59
N ALA A 657 -0.67 -13.27 14.80
CA ALA A 657 0.68 -12.75 15.04
C ALA A 657 1.77 -13.64 14.42
N GLU A 658 1.62 -14.97 14.49
CA GLU A 658 2.59 -15.90 13.88
C GLU A 658 2.64 -15.78 12.36
N PHE A 659 1.48 -15.70 11.71
CA PHE A 659 1.40 -15.49 10.26
C PHE A 659 1.96 -14.14 9.84
N THR A 660 1.68 -13.09 10.63
CA THR A 660 2.23 -11.74 10.41
C THR A 660 3.77 -11.77 10.47
N LEU A 661 4.35 -12.45 11.46
CA LEU A 661 5.79 -12.64 11.57
C LEU A 661 6.34 -13.44 10.38
N ALA A 662 5.71 -14.56 10.04
CA ALA A 662 6.12 -15.43 8.94
C ALA A 662 6.12 -14.66 7.61
N MET A 663 5.08 -13.89 7.32
CA MET A 663 4.99 -13.07 6.11
C MET A 663 6.06 -11.97 6.08
N ARG A 664 6.29 -11.28 7.21
CA ARG A 664 7.30 -10.22 7.31
C ARG A 664 8.70 -10.73 6.99
N TYR A 665 9.03 -11.92 7.47
CA TYR A 665 10.35 -12.56 7.28
C TYR A 665 10.38 -13.58 6.13
N LYS A 666 9.30 -13.66 5.32
CA LYS A 666 9.18 -14.54 4.16
C LYS A 666 9.38 -16.03 4.49
N LEU A 667 8.92 -16.45 5.68
CA LEU A 667 8.86 -17.84 6.08
C LEU A 667 7.60 -18.48 5.47
N GLY A 668 7.77 -19.55 4.70
CA GLY A 668 6.67 -20.29 4.07
C GLY A 668 6.00 -21.29 5.02
N LEU A 669 4.88 -21.88 4.57
CA LEU A 669 4.08 -22.82 5.35
C LEU A 669 4.86 -24.07 5.80
N ASN A 670 5.88 -24.52 5.07
CA ASN A 670 6.72 -25.62 5.55
C ASN A 670 7.43 -25.28 6.87
N LYS A 671 7.83 -24.01 7.07
CA LYS A 671 8.50 -23.57 8.30
C LYS A 671 7.53 -23.59 9.47
N ILE A 672 6.32 -23.06 9.29
CA ILE A 672 5.24 -23.15 10.29
C ILE A 672 4.97 -24.62 10.65
N LEU A 673 4.79 -25.49 9.64
CA LEU A 673 4.54 -26.92 9.88
C LEU A 673 5.64 -27.62 10.67
N SER A 674 6.91 -27.24 10.43
CA SER A 674 8.07 -27.80 11.14
C SER A 674 8.27 -27.26 12.56
N THR A 675 7.59 -26.17 12.93
CA THR A 675 7.68 -25.57 14.25
C THR A 675 6.88 -26.39 15.27
N ILE A 676 7.49 -26.65 16.42
CA ILE A 676 6.80 -27.30 17.55
C ILE A 676 5.85 -26.28 18.19
N HIS A 677 4.56 -26.63 18.22
CA HIS A 677 3.52 -25.86 18.89
C HIS A 677 3.12 -26.61 20.17
N PRO A 678 2.88 -25.92 21.30
CA PRO A 678 2.39 -26.57 22.52
C PRO A 678 1.01 -27.21 22.31
N TYR A 679 0.77 -28.35 22.95
CA TYR A 679 -0.50 -29.10 22.88
C TYR A 679 -1.13 -29.29 24.26
N PRO A 680 -2.46 -29.14 24.42
CA PRO A 680 -3.39 -28.59 23.43
C PRO A 680 -3.42 -27.05 23.47
N THR A 681 -3.27 -26.38 22.33
CA THR A 681 -3.43 -24.90 22.23
C THR A 681 -4.12 -24.44 20.95
N MET A 682 -4.70 -23.23 21.00
CA MET A 682 -5.29 -22.59 19.80
C MET A 682 -4.25 -22.39 18.69
N SER A 683 -2.97 -22.18 19.07
CA SER A 683 -1.87 -21.97 18.12
C SER A 683 -1.65 -23.16 17.17
N GLU A 684 -2.06 -24.36 17.55
CA GLU A 684 -1.94 -25.52 16.67
C GLU A 684 -2.81 -25.40 15.42
N ALA A 685 -3.86 -24.57 15.42
CA ALA A 685 -4.61 -24.27 14.20
C ALA A 685 -3.69 -23.75 13.09
N THR A 686 -2.73 -22.87 13.40
CA THR A 686 -1.72 -22.37 12.46
C THR A 686 -0.90 -23.51 11.85
N LYS A 687 -0.44 -24.45 12.68
CA LYS A 687 0.30 -25.65 12.25
C LYS A 687 -0.57 -26.58 11.39
N TYR A 688 -1.81 -26.83 11.79
CA TYR A 688 -2.71 -27.73 11.07
C TYR A 688 -3.13 -27.15 9.72
N THR A 689 -3.32 -25.84 9.58
CA THR A 689 -3.51 -25.21 8.26
C THR A 689 -2.31 -25.43 7.34
N ALA A 690 -1.08 -25.33 7.86
CA ALA A 690 0.11 -25.68 7.09
C ALA A 690 0.16 -27.18 6.74
N GLY A 691 -0.40 -28.04 7.61
CA GLY A 691 -0.63 -29.46 7.35
C GLY A 691 -1.60 -29.72 6.20
N VAL A 692 -2.75 -29.03 6.17
CA VAL A 692 -3.72 -29.08 5.07
C VAL A 692 -3.05 -28.71 3.75
N TRP A 693 -2.28 -27.61 3.74
CA TRP A 693 -1.48 -27.23 2.58
C TRP A 693 -0.48 -28.33 2.17
N LYS A 694 0.21 -28.96 3.13
CA LYS A 694 1.22 -29.99 2.85
C LYS A 694 0.59 -31.24 2.25
N GLN A 695 -0.55 -31.67 2.77
CA GLN A 695 -1.29 -32.83 2.26
C GLN A 695 -1.75 -32.60 0.81
N ALA A 696 -2.32 -31.43 0.53
CA ALA A 696 -2.77 -31.05 -0.80
C ALA A 696 -1.61 -30.94 -1.82
N ASN A 697 -0.39 -30.64 -1.37
CA ASN A 697 0.81 -30.53 -2.21
C ASN A 697 1.77 -31.73 -2.05
N ALA A 698 1.31 -32.85 -1.48
CA ALA A 698 2.15 -34.02 -1.26
C ALA A 698 2.61 -34.66 -2.59
N PRO A 699 3.87 -35.09 -2.72
CA PRO A 699 4.38 -35.68 -3.95
C PRO A 699 3.85 -37.12 -4.12
N GLN A 700 2.62 -37.26 -4.63
CA GLN A 700 1.90 -38.53 -4.74
C GLN A 700 2.71 -39.63 -5.44
N LYS A 701 3.45 -39.28 -6.50
CA LYS A 701 4.33 -40.23 -7.22
C LYS A 701 5.45 -40.78 -6.34
N LEU A 702 6.05 -39.92 -5.51
CA LEU A 702 7.10 -40.32 -4.58
C LEU A 702 6.51 -41.17 -3.45
N LEU A 703 5.36 -40.78 -2.91
CA LEU A 703 4.66 -41.55 -1.87
C LEU A 703 4.29 -42.96 -2.35
N ALA A 704 3.93 -43.13 -3.62
CA ALA A 704 3.69 -44.45 -4.21
C ALA A 704 4.98 -45.31 -4.25
N ILE A 705 6.14 -44.72 -4.53
CA ILE A 705 7.44 -45.41 -4.50
C ILE A 705 7.80 -45.78 -3.05
N VAL A 706 7.65 -44.84 -2.12
CA VAL A 706 7.90 -45.05 -0.69
C VAL A 706 6.99 -46.14 -0.13
N LYS A 707 5.71 -46.20 -0.55
CA LYS A 707 4.80 -47.29 -0.20
C LYS A 707 5.33 -48.65 -0.66
N ARG A 708 5.85 -48.75 -1.89
CA ARG A 708 6.47 -50.01 -2.38
C ARG A 708 7.72 -50.37 -1.60
N TYR A 709 8.55 -49.39 -1.25
CA TYR A 709 9.72 -49.58 -0.39
C TYR A 709 9.32 -50.12 0.99
N HIS A 710 8.31 -49.56 1.65
CA HIS A 710 7.81 -50.08 2.94
C HIS A 710 7.14 -51.46 2.79
N GLN A 711 6.50 -51.75 1.67
CA GLN A 711 5.98 -53.09 1.40
C GLN A 711 7.10 -54.11 1.24
N TRP A 712 8.23 -53.72 0.62
CA TRP A 712 9.42 -54.56 0.51
C TRP A 712 10.10 -54.75 1.86
N MET A 713 10.32 -53.69 2.64
CA MET A 713 10.95 -53.76 3.98
C MET A 713 10.17 -54.59 5.02
N ARG A 714 8.86 -54.81 4.79
CA ARG A 714 8.02 -55.64 5.67
C ARG A 714 8.05 -57.13 5.34
N LYS A 715 8.58 -57.49 4.17
CA LYS A 715 8.85 -58.88 3.78
C LYS A 715 10.27 -59.23 4.21
#